data_AF-A0A963TEK3-F1
#
_entry.id   AF-A0A963TEK3-F1
#
_cell.length_a   1.000
_cell.length_b   1.000
_cell.length_c   1.000
_cell.angle_alpha   90.00
_cell.angle_beta   90.00
_cell.angle_gamma   90.00
#
_symmetry.space_group_name_H-M   'P 1'
#
loop_
_entity.id
_entity.type
_entity.pdbx_description
1 polymer ?
#
loop_
_entity_poly.entity_id
_entity_poly.type
_entity_poly.pdbx_seq_one_letter_code
_entity_poly.pdbx_strand_id
1 'polypeptide(L)'
;MAEANIQAGGRDAGGGLMDPILVNDRFVIDPAKPLDELDSPTAMAYAADDRRDPRSDTFALVCHPGLPARVDMLAALRGLRVPGLLSVLDWDVVDWPPLGQRCLVALMGRPRGRRVADANGVVHGGRMNEYEMTKRVIDPLVRALDELSVLKLTHRAIRPDNLFYDGEGGQTVVLGESFSTPAGYDQSILFETPERAYADPAGRGVGKASDDVYALGVTLVFLLQGRNPVAHLSPSEFAKMRVEQGTYGALCGKARIPLSLIEPLRGMLNDDVESRWTLDALHQWLSGRRLAPVTQHGSRRSEIGFSFGGRDHTSLRTLSQALSRDVPEASRKIRDGGLEHWLRRTRNDSELADKVADTAQLATIFPNSAQGSDDVIVSKVCMLLHPQGPIRYKGLAFMPEAYGTLLAHEFLQDGGVQVLAEAVVRGLPAYWLEVQDGPVEDAMTLERTFTQSRSFMQVAEPGHGIERCLYELNLSLPCQSPLVVREYVTTIEDLLPAMDTVADRIDAKTRPMDRHICAFIAAHFPQSVDAHLAAIADPRQDQSNLGMLSLLALVQWRLKGEPLFGLTSWVGAHLAPVITTYHSRSLRTEIEREMPRYVRQGMLADLYDLIDNAERRRQDEFGYQQARLAFEAAEAEITGIEASDASGFDSGRTIGQQVSAALSMLIAFSAAMLMILMRMI
;
A
#
# COMPACT_ATOMS: atom_id res chain seq x y z
N MET A 1 -8.51 12.63 -18.11
CA MET A 1 -8.38 11.93 -19.40
C MET A 1 -6.93 11.50 -19.53
N ALA A 2 -6.64 10.40 -18.85
CA ALA A 2 -5.60 9.45 -19.19
C ALA A 2 -6.28 8.13 -18.82
N GLU A 3 -6.97 7.52 -19.79
CA GLU A 3 -7.27 6.09 -19.68
C GLU A 3 -5.89 5.43 -19.76
N ALA A 4 -5.26 5.21 -18.59
CA ALA A 4 -4.15 4.29 -18.50
C ALA A 4 -4.71 2.96 -18.97
N ASN A 5 -4.38 2.62 -20.21
CA ASN A 5 -4.76 1.38 -20.86
C ASN A 5 -3.95 0.27 -20.19
N ILE A 6 -4.31 -0.08 -18.95
CA ILE A 6 -3.88 -1.31 -18.30
C ILE A 6 -4.72 -2.41 -18.97
N GLN A 7 -4.45 -2.66 -20.24
CA GLN A 7 -4.82 -3.93 -20.83
C GLN A 7 -4.07 -4.99 -20.04
N ALA A 8 -4.80 -5.92 -19.43
CA ALA A 8 -4.22 -7.14 -18.88
C ALA A 8 -3.19 -7.65 -19.89
N GLY A 9 -1.92 -7.76 -19.45
CA GLY A 9 -0.78 -8.06 -20.32
C GLY A 9 -1.16 -9.09 -21.37
N GLY A 10 -0.96 -8.74 -22.64
CA GLY A 10 -1.39 -9.56 -23.77
C GLY A 10 -0.97 -11.01 -23.56
N ARG A 11 -1.90 -11.95 -23.76
CA ARG A 11 -1.58 -13.37 -23.70
C ARG A 11 -0.60 -13.66 -24.82
N ASP A 12 0.68 -13.77 -24.49
CA ASP A 12 1.63 -14.34 -25.43
C ASP A 12 1.22 -15.80 -25.64
N ALA A 13 0.71 -16.09 -26.84
CA ALA A 13 0.39 -17.41 -27.33
C ALA A 13 1.68 -18.21 -27.58
N GLY A 14 2.50 -18.37 -26.55
CA GLY A 14 3.60 -19.32 -26.53
C GLY A 14 3.03 -20.71 -26.31
N GLY A 15 2.77 -21.44 -27.40
CA GLY A 15 2.30 -22.83 -27.40
C GLY A 15 3.33 -23.85 -26.87
N GLY A 16 3.90 -23.60 -25.69
CA GLY A 16 4.62 -24.59 -24.89
C GLY A 16 3.66 -25.33 -23.96
N LEU A 17 3.93 -26.61 -23.68
CA LEU A 17 3.25 -27.29 -22.57
C LEU A 17 3.60 -26.56 -21.28
N MET A 18 2.62 -25.87 -20.68
CA MET A 18 2.74 -25.35 -19.32
C MET A 18 2.18 -26.38 -18.35
N ASP A 19 2.92 -26.66 -17.29
CA ASP A 19 2.48 -27.60 -16.26
C ASP A 19 1.27 -27.03 -15.50
N PRO A 20 0.27 -27.88 -15.16
CA PRO A 20 -0.84 -27.45 -14.33
C PRO A 20 -0.39 -27.00 -12.94
N ILE A 21 -1.01 -25.94 -12.42
CA ILE A 21 -0.62 -25.32 -11.16
C ILE A 21 -1.55 -25.80 -10.05
N LEU A 22 -0.99 -26.43 -9.01
CA LEU A 22 -1.73 -26.89 -7.84
C LEU A 22 -1.85 -25.78 -6.81
N VAL A 23 -3.08 -25.52 -6.34
CA VAL A 23 -3.39 -24.51 -5.32
C VAL A 23 -4.05 -25.18 -4.12
N ASN A 24 -3.55 -24.88 -2.91
CA ASN A 24 -4.07 -25.40 -1.63
C ASN A 24 -4.31 -26.93 -1.60
N ASP A 25 -3.46 -27.71 -2.28
CA ASP A 25 -3.58 -29.17 -2.46
C ASP A 25 -4.95 -29.66 -2.96
N ARG A 26 -5.70 -28.78 -3.63
CA ARG A 26 -7.10 -29.03 -4.01
C ARG A 26 -7.40 -28.64 -5.45
N PHE A 27 -7.07 -27.42 -5.84
CA PHE A 27 -7.44 -26.90 -7.15
C PHE A 27 -6.28 -27.03 -8.11
N VAL A 28 -6.56 -27.39 -9.36
CA VAL A 28 -5.57 -27.45 -10.43
C VAL A 28 -5.96 -26.46 -11.49
N ILE A 29 -5.13 -25.43 -11.70
CA ILE A 29 -5.30 -24.44 -12.76
C ILE A 29 -4.55 -24.92 -13.99
N ASP A 30 -5.15 -24.80 -15.18
CA ASP A 30 -4.52 -25.09 -16.46
C ASP A 30 -4.17 -23.77 -17.19
N PRO A 31 -2.91 -23.30 -17.14
CA PRO A 31 -2.51 -22.04 -17.79
C PRO A 31 -2.67 -22.05 -19.31
N ALA A 32 -2.79 -23.22 -19.93
CA ALA A 32 -2.98 -23.37 -21.38
C ALA A 32 -4.45 -23.27 -21.82
N LYS A 33 -5.40 -23.21 -20.87
CA LYS A 33 -6.85 -23.14 -21.14
C LYS A 33 -7.48 -21.86 -20.60
N PRO A 34 -7.26 -20.71 -21.25
CA PRO A 34 -7.94 -19.47 -20.87
C PRO A 34 -9.44 -19.51 -21.17
N LEU A 35 -10.22 -18.70 -20.45
CA LEU A 35 -11.68 -18.58 -20.53
C LEU A 35 -12.11 -17.13 -20.73
N ASP A 36 -11.89 -16.59 -21.93
CA ASP A 36 -12.15 -15.18 -22.30
C ASP A 36 -13.50 -14.64 -21.85
N GLU A 37 -14.54 -15.46 -21.92
CA GLU A 37 -15.90 -15.07 -21.57
C GLU A 37 -16.09 -14.74 -20.08
N LEU A 38 -15.17 -15.20 -19.23
CA LEU A 38 -15.15 -15.00 -17.78
C LEU A 38 -14.08 -14.00 -17.33
N ASP A 39 -13.28 -13.44 -18.24
CA ASP A 39 -12.29 -12.40 -17.92
C ASP A 39 -12.96 -11.19 -17.25
N SER A 40 -12.34 -10.70 -16.19
CA SER A 40 -12.60 -9.37 -15.66
C SER A 40 -11.72 -8.35 -16.38
N PRO A 41 -12.01 -7.03 -16.32
CA PRO A 41 -11.22 -6.02 -17.03
C PRO A 41 -9.70 -6.09 -16.74
N THR A 42 -9.34 -6.55 -15.54
CA THR A 42 -7.96 -6.56 -15.01
C THR A 42 -7.52 -7.92 -14.44
N ALA A 43 -8.34 -8.97 -14.59
CA ALA A 43 -8.01 -10.32 -14.15
C ALA A 43 -8.42 -11.35 -15.21
N MET A 44 -7.52 -12.27 -15.52
CA MET A 44 -7.71 -13.26 -16.59
C MET A 44 -8.24 -14.57 -16.03
N ALA A 45 -9.21 -15.16 -16.72
CA ALA A 45 -9.85 -16.40 -16.34
C ALA A 45 -9.18 -17.62 -17.01
N TYR A 46 -9.01 -18.70 -16.25
CA TYR A 46 -8.44 -19.97 -16.69
C TYR A 46 -9.29 -21.14 -16.20
N ALA A 47 -9.29 -22.24 -16.94
CA ALA A 47 -9.92 -23.48 -16.51
C ALA A 47 -9.24 -24.00 -15.23
N ALA A 48 -10.05 -24.45 -14.27
CA ALA A 48 -9.56 -25.05 -13.04
C ALA A 48 -10.43 -26.22 -12.60
N ASP A 49 -9.81 -27.26 -12.05
CA ASP A 49 -10.48 -28.46 -11.55
C ASP A 49 -10.38 -28.54 -10.02
N ASP A 50 -11.48 -28.86 -9.34
CA ASP A 50 -11.48 -29.20 -7.92
C ASP A 50 -11.26 -30.71 -7.73
N ARG A 51 -10.09 -31.10 -7.20
CA ARG A 51 -9.76 -32.51 -6.95
C ARG A 51 -10.66 -33.18 -5.92
N ARG A 52 -11.33 -32.40 -5.05
CA ARG A 52 -12.24 -32.93 -4.02
C ARG A 52 -13.68 -33.07 -4.52
N ASP A 53 -14.07 -32.25 -5.49
CA ASP A 53 -15.38 -32.33 -6.15
C ASP A 53 -15.24 -32.18 -7.67
N PRO A 54 -14.97 -33.30 -8.39
CA PRO A 54 -14.84 -33.29 -9.85
C PRO A 54 -16.11 -32.90 -10.61
N ARG A 55 -17.26 -32.77 -9.92
CA ARG A 55 -18.52 -32.30 -10.53
C ARG A 55 -18.69 -30.80 -10.39
N SER A 56 -17.85 -30.13 -9.60
CA SER A 56 -17.91 -28.68 -9.44
C SER A 56 -17.31 -28.01 -10.67
N ASP A 57 -18.12 -27.23 -11.38
CA ASP A 57 -17.61 -26.38 -12.45
C ASP A 57 -16.87 -25.21 -11.82
N THR A 58 -15.54 -25.20 -11.93
CA THR A 58 -14.65 -24.23 -11.31
C THR A 58 -13.85 -23.49 -12.39
N PHE A 59 -13.46 -22.26 -12.09
CA PHE A 59 -12.47 -21.52 -12.86
C PHE A 59 -11.58 -20.70 -11.92
N ALA A 60 -10.41 -20.30 -12.41
CA ALA A 60 -9.50 -19.43 -11.67
C ALA A 60 -9.45 -18.03 -12.31
N LEU A 61 -9.41 -17.00 -11.48
CA LEU A 61 -9.07 -15.64 -11.87
C LEU A 61 -7.67 -15.31 -11.40
N VAL A 62 -6.81 -14.92 -12.33
CA VAL A 62 -5.44 -14.49 -12.08
C VAL A 62 -5.41 -12.97 -12.05
N CYS A 63 -5.18 -12.40 -10.87
CA CYS A 63 -5.19 -10.97 -10.66
C CYS A 63 -3.89 -10.32 -11.17
N HIS A 64 -4.00 -9.21 -11.89
CA HIS A 64 -2.83 -8.46 -12.33
C HIS A 64 -2.10 -7.84 -11.13
N PRO A 65 -0.77 -8.03 -10.97
CA PRO A 65 -0.04 -7.58 -9.79
C PRO A 65 0.15 -6.04 -9.72
N GLY A 66 -0.07 -5.34 -10.83
CA GLY A 66 0.02 -3.87 -10.91
C GLY A 66 -1.19 -3.10 -10.34
N LEU A 67 -2.17 -3.79 -9.74
CA LEU A 67 -3.31 -3.15 -9.07
C LEU A 67 -3.54 -3.75 -7.68
N PRO A 68 -3.96 -2.94 -6.69
CA PRO A 68 -4.29 -3.47 -5.36
C PRO A 68 -5.60 -4.25 -5.41
N ALA A 69 -5.53 -5.54 -5.08
CA ALA A 69 -6.70 -6.40 -4.92
C ALA A 69 -7.31 -6.27 -3.52
N ARG A 70 -8.62 -6.56 -3.40
CA ARG A 70 -9.36 -6.53 -2.12
C ARG A 70 -9.28 -7.88 -1.42
N VAL A 71 -8.10 -8.20 -0.89
CA VAL A 71 -7.85 -9.49 -0.23
C VAL A 71 -8.75 -9.71 0.99
N ASP A 72 -9.09 -8.65 1.74
CA ASP A 72 -10.04 -8.75 2.86
C ASP A 72 -11.42 -9.25 2.42
N MET A 73 -11.86 -8.86 1.21
CA MET A 73 -13.10 -9.35 0.61
C MET A 73 -12.99 -10.82 0.22
N LEU A 74 -11.87 -11.23 -0.38
CA LEU A 74 -11.60 -12.64 -0.69
C LEU A 74 -11.56 -13.50 0.58
N ALA A 75 -10.91 -13.02 1.64
CA ALA A 75 -10.82 -13.70 2.94
C ALA A 75 -12.21 -13.86 3.58
N ALA A 76 -13.03 -12.80 3.57
CA ALA A 76 -14.38 -12.82 4.13
C ALA A 76 -15.35 -13.71 3.34
N LEU A 77 -15.21 -13.79 2.01
CA LEU A 77 -16.10 -14.59 1.15
C LEU A 77 -15.65 -16.04 0.94
N ARG A 78 -14.43 -16.39 1.37
CA ARG A 78 -13.82 -17.72 1.15
C ARG A 78 -14.75 -18.84 1.63
N GLY A 79 -15.19 -19.67 0.68
CA GLY A 79 -16.04 -20.83 0.94
C GLY A 79 -17.49 -20.51 1.31
N LEU A 80 -17.86 -19.23 1.41
CA LEU A 80 -19.24 -18.81 1.68
C LEU A 80 -20.07 -18.86 0.39
N ARG A 81 -21.31 -19.36 0.50
CA ARG A 81 -22.29 -19.29 -0.58
C ARG A 81 -23.26 -18.16 -0.29
N VAL A 82 -23.07 -17.04 -0.96
CA VAL A 82 -23.96 -15.87 -0.88
C VAL A 82 -24.95 -15.92 -2.04
N PRO A 83 -26.27 -16.04 -1.80
CA PRO A 83 -27.26 -16.01 -2.86
C PRO A 83 -27.18 -14.70 -3.67
N GLY A 84 -27.13 -14.80 -5.00
CA GLY A 84 -27.02 -13.63 -5.87
C GLY A 84 -25.58 -13.14 -6.11
N LEU A 85 -24.55 -13.85 -5.63
CA LEU A 85 -23.13 -13.54 -5.84
C LEU A 85 -22.36 -14.79 -6.27
N LEU A 86 -21.45 -14.66 -7.25
CA LEU A 86 -20.55 -15.75 -7.63
C LEU A 86 -19.68 -16.16 -6.43
N SER A 87 -19.62 -17.47 -6.19
CA SER A 87 -18.95 -18.01 -5.01
C SER A 87 -17.43 -17.97 -5.16
N VAL A 88 -16.75 -17.38 -4.17
CA VAL A 88 -15.31 -17.51 -3.96
C VAL A 88 -15.07 -18.85 -3.25
N LEU A 89 -14.56 -19.84 -3.96
CA LEU A 89 -14.30 -21.17 -3.42
C LEU A 89 -13.03 -21.17 -2.57
N ASP A 90 -12.00 -20.51 -3.05
CA ASP A 90 -10.70 -20.40 -2.40
C ASP A 90 -9.87 -19.28 -3.04
N TRP A 91 -8.73 -18.93 -2.45
CA TRP A 91 -7.73 -18.05 -3.06
C TRP A 91 -6.35 -18.32 -2.46
N ASP A 92 -5.31 -17.98 -3.21
CA ASP A 92 -3.92 -18.08 -2.73
C ASP A 92 -2.97 -17.25 -3.61
N VAL A 93 -1.69 -17.19 -3.22
CA VAL A 93 -0.60 -16.63 -4.00
C VAL A 93 0.25 -17.76 -4.58
N VAL A 94 0.30 -17.87 -5.91
CA VAL A 94 0.95 -18.99 -6.60
C VAL A 94 2.01 -18.49 -7.58
N ASP A 95 3.02 -19.33 -7.84
CA ASP A 95 3.93 -19.11 -8.95
C ASP A 95 3.14 -19.12 -10.26
N TRP A 96 3.25 -18.04 -11.03
CA TRP A 96 2.55 -17.90 -12.30
C TRP A 96 3.57 -17.74 -13.44
N PRO A 97 3.98 -18.85 -14.09
CA PRO A 97 4.99 -18.85 -15.13
C PRO A 97 4.73 -17.85 -16.28
N PRO A 98 3.49 -17.64 -16.75
CA PRO A 98 3.23 -16.63 -17.80
C PRO A 98 3.67 -15.21 -17.44
N LEU A 99 3.70 -14.86 -16.15
CA LEU A 99 4.15 -13.54 -15.67
C LEU A 99 5.57 -13.58 -15.09
N GLY A 100 6.19 -14.76 -14.95
CA GLY A 100 7.52 -14.93 -14.37
C GLY A 100 7.64 -14.48 -12.91
N GLN A 101 6.52 -14.47 -12.17
CA GLN A 101 6.43 -14.05 -10.78
C GLN A 101 5.24 -14.72 -10.08
N ARG A 102 5.19 -14.63 -8.75
CA ARG A 102 4.02 -15.04 -7.98
C ARG A 102 2.90 -14.01 -8.12
N CYS A 103 1.65 -14.48 -8.12
CA CYS A 103 0.47 -13.61 -8.16
C CYS A 103 -0.69 -14.17 -7.36
N LEU A 104 -1.58 -13.28 -6.97
CA LEU A 104 -2.86 -13.64 -6.36
C LEU A 104 -3.78 -14.31 -7.38
N VAL A 105 -4.30 -15.49 -7.01
CA VAL A 105 -5.31 -16.23 -7.75
C VAL A 105 -6.54 -16.47 -6.90
N ALA A 106 -7.72 -16.30 -7.49
CA ALA A 106 -9.00 -16.61 -6.86
C ALA A 106 -9.68 -17.77 -7.59
N LEU A 107 -10.12 -18.78 -6.84
CA LEU A 107 -10.80 -19.97 -7.34
C LEU A 107 -12.30 -19.73 -7.18
N MET A 108 -13.04 -19.77 -8.27
CA MET A 108 -14.41 -19.30 -8.37
C MET A 108 -15.34 -20.40 -8.87
N GLY A 109 -16.58 -20.42 -8.38
CA GLY A 109 -17.64 -21.23 -8.97
C GLY A 109 -18.02 -20.68 -10.35
N ARG A 110 -18.05 -21.53 -11.37
CA ARG A 110 -18.39 -21.11 -12.74
C ARG A 110 -19.87 -20.71 -12.83
N PRO A 111 -20.19 -19.54 -13.42
CA PRO A 111 -21.59 -19.20 -13.69
C PRO A 111 -22.21 -20.22 -14.65
N ARG A 112 -23.49 -20.55 -14.42
CA ARG A 112 -24.22 -21.51 -15.26
C ARG A 112 -24.58 -20.94 -16.64
N GLY A 113 -24.60 -19.62 -16.78
CA GLY A 113 -24.94 -18.91 -18.00
C GLY A 113 -23.93 -17.83 -18.36
N ARG A 114 -24.13 -17.23 -19.53
CA ARG A 114 -23.34 -16.09 -20.01
C ARG A 114 -23.60 -14.82 -19.19
N ARG A 115 -22.76 -13.81 -19.40
CA ARG A 115 -22.99 -12.43 -18.94
C ARG A 115 -24.37 -11.92 -19.37
N VAL A 116 -24.97 -11.03 -18.58
CA VAL A 116 -26.28 -10.44 -18.86
C VAL A 116 -26.18 -9.39 -19.95
N ALA A 117 -25.09 -8.64 -20.02
CA ALA A 117 -24.80 -7.70 -21.10
C ALA A 117 -23.36 -7.85 -21.62
N ASP A 118 -23.12 -7.34 -22.82
CA ASP A 118 -21.76 -7.16 -23.34
C ASP A 118 -21.09 -5.90 -22.77
N ALA A 119 -19.81 -5.71 -23.09
CA ALA A 119 -19.02 -4.55 -22.65
C ALA A 119 -19.57 -3.20 -23.16
N ASN A 120 -20.40 -3.19 -24.21
CA ASN A 120 -21.06 -1.98 -24.71
C ASN A 120 -22.39 -1.68 -23.99
N GLY A 121 -22.77 -2.53 -23.03
CA GLY A 121 -24.01 -2.43 -22.28
C GLY A 121 -25.24 -2.88 -23.06
N VAL A 122 -25.09 -3.70 -24.11
CA VAL A 122 -26.21 -4.33 -24.83
C VAL A 122 -26.64 -5.57 -24.07
N VAL A 123 -27.92 -5.61 -23.66
CA VAL A 123 -28.45 -6.70 -22.82
C VAL A 123 -28.77 -7.91 -23.68
N HIS A 124 -28.15 -9.04 -23.35
CA HIS A 124 -28.40 -10.31 -24.00
C HIS A 124 -29.79 -10.85 -23.64
N GLY A 125 -30.62 -11.08 -24.66
CA GLY A 125 -32.03 -11.44 -24.47
C GLY A 125 -32.99 -10.25 -24.57
N GLY A 126 -32.45 -9.02 -24.69
CA GLY A 126 -33.24 -7.81 -24.87
C GLY A 126 -33.80 -7.23 -23.57
N ARG A 127 -34.94 -6.55 -23.66
CA ARG A 127 -35.57 -5.87 -22.52
C ARG A 127 -36.18 -6.88 -21.56
N MET A 128 -35.96 -6.69 -20.26
CA MET A 128 -36.65 -7.43 -19.23
C MET A 128 -37.96 -6.73 -18.84
N ASN A 129 -39.02 -7.51 -18.65
CA ASN A 129 -40.29 -7.00 -18.14
C ASN A 129 -40.27 -6.86 -16.60
N GLU A 130 -41.34 -6.30 -16.04
CA GLU A 130 -41.45 -6.04 -14.60
C GLU A 130 -41.35 -7.30 -13.74
N TYR A 131 -42.00 -8.40 -14.15
CA TYR A 131 -41.97 -9.66 -13.40
C TYR A 131 -40.56 -10.27 -13.39
N GLU A 132 -39.90 -10.24 -14.56
CA GLU A 132 -38.50 -10.65 -14.66
C GLU A 132 -37.62 -9.76 -13.77
N MET A 133 -37.82 -8.44 -13.79
CA MET A 133 -36.98 -7.51 -13.02
C MET A 133 -36.99 -7.83 -11.52
N THR A 134 -38.17 -8.01 -10.93
CA THR A 134 -38.28 -8.27 -9.49
C THR A 134 -37.71 -9.65 -9.13
N LYS A 135 -38.16 -10.71 -9.81
CA LYS A 135 -37.81 -12.09 -9.42
C LYS A 135 -36.41 -12.53 -9.85
N ARG A 136 -35.99 -12.12 -11.05
CA ARG A 136 -34.71 -12.55 -11.65
C ARG A 136 -33.54 -11.69 -11.21
N VAL A 137 -33.78 -10.42 -10.89
CA VAL A 137 -32.72 -9.42 -10.64
C VAL A 137 -32.81 -8.83 -9.23
N ILE A 138 -33.89 -8.12 -8.88
CA ILE A 138 -33.93 -7.37 -7.62
C ILE A 138 -33.84 -8.32 -6.41
N ASP A 139 -34.72 -9.33 -6.32
CA ASP A 139 -34.75 -10.27 -5.19
C ASP A 139 -33.38 -10.94 -4.91
N PRO A 140 -32.68 -11.54 -5.90
CA PRO A 140 -31.37 -12.17 -5.63
C PRO A 140 -30.27 -11.15 -5.33
N LEU A 141 -30.24 -10.00 -6.02
CA LEU A 141 -29.19 -9.02 -5.81
C LEU A 141 -29.31 -8.29 -4.47
N VAL A 142 -30.53 -8.00 -4.00
CA VAL A 142 -30.73 -7.42 -2.66
C VAL A 142 -30.23 -8.36 -1.58
N ARG A 143 -30.46 -9.68 -1.70
CA ARG A 143 -29.90 -10.66 -0.76
C ARG A 143 -28.38 -10.67 -0.75
N ALA A 144 -27.75 -10.57 -1.92
CA ALA A 144 -26.30 -10.46 -2.00
C ALA A 144 -25.79 -9.21 -1.29
N LEU A 145 -26.47 -8.07 -1.49
CA LEU A 145 -26.11 -6.81 -0.83
C LEU A 145 -26.34 -6.84 0.69
N ASP A 146 -27.36 -7.54 1.17
CA ASP A 146 -27.58 -7.74 2.60
C ASP A 146 -26.43 -8.52 3.24
N GLU A 147 -26.03 -9.65 2.64
CA GLU A 147 -24.94 -10.48 3.15
C GLU A 147 -23.60 -9.70 3.12
N LEU A 148 -23.33 -8.97 2.03
CA LEU A 148 -22.16 -8.09 1.97
C LEU A 148 -22.21 -7.01 3.06
N SER A 149 -23.37 -6.38 3.27
CA SER A 149 -23.54 -5.37 4.31
C SER A 149 -23.32 -5.93 5.72
N VAL A 150 -23.75 -7.17 5.99
CA VAL A 150 -23.50 -7.87 7.27
C VAL A 150 -22.01 -8.11 7.48
N LEU A 151 -21.29 -8.46 6.41
CA LEU A 151 -19.83 -8.61 6.40
C LEU A 151 -19.08 -7.26 6.40
N LYS A 152 -19.78 -6.12 6.42
CA LYS A 152 -19.24 -4.76 6.29
C LYS A 152 -18.46 -4.55 4.98
N LEU A 153 -18.92 -5.20 3.92
CA LEU A 153 -18.40 -5.11 2.57
C LEU A 153 -19.39 -4.40 1.66
N THR A 154 -18.85 -3.81 0.60
CA THR A 154 -19.59 -3.24 -0.52
C THR A 154 -19.10 -3.89 -1.82
N HIS A 155 -19.98 -4.05 -2.79
CA HIS A 155 -19.62 -4.66 -4.07
C HIS A 155 -18.83 -3.67 -4.94
N ARG A 156 -19.35 -2.46 -5.16
CA ARG A 156 -18.71 -1.36 -5.91
C ARG A 156 -18.30 -1.72 -7.35
N ALA A 157 -19.02 -2.67 -7.95
CA ALA A 157 -18.82 -3.12 -9.32
C ALA A 157 -20.14 -3.66 -9.92
N ILE A 158 -21.27 -3.04 -9.57
CA ILE A 158 -22.61 -3.48 -9.98
C ILE A 158 -22.95 -2.82 -11.30
N ARG A 159 -22.93 -3.62 -12.37
CA ARG A 159 -23.19 -3.18 -13.74
C ARG A 159 -23.63 -4.38 -14.60
N PRO A 160 -24.38 -4.17 -15.69
CA PRO A 160 -24.95 -5.25 -16.50
C PRO A 160 -23.95 -6.28 -17.05
N ASP A 161 -22.75 -5.83 -17.41
CA ASP A 161 -21.65 -6.66 -17.90
C ASP A 161 -20.94 -7.45 -16.79
N ASN A 162 -21.14 -7.08 -15.52
CA ASN A 162 -20.70 -7.83 -14.35
C ASN A 162 -21.84 -8.59 -13.66
N LEU A 163 -22.86 -8.95 -14.42
CA LEU A 163 -23.92 -9.88 -14.02
C LEU A 163 -23.88 -11.11 -14.91
N PHE A 164 -24.18 -12.28 -14.36
CA PHE A 164 -24.29 -13.54 -15.09
C PHE A 164 -25.66 -14.15 -14.90
N TYR A 165 -26.16 -14.80 -15.95
CA TYR A 165 -27.36 -15.63 -15.81
C TYR A 165 -27.04 -16.88 -14.99
N ASP A 166 -27.92 -17.20 -14.05
CA ASP A 166 -27.79 -18.35 -13.16
C ASP A 166 -29.15 -19.06 -12.94
N GLY A 167 -29.12 -20.25 -12.35
CA GLY A 167 -30.30 -21.10 -12.13
C GLY A 167 -30.68 -21.95 -13.36
N GLU A 168 -31.59 -22.92 -13.16
CA GLU A 168 -32.08 -23.75 -14.28
C GLU A 168 -32.79 -22.87 -15.33
N GLY A 169 -32.36 -22.96 -16.59
CA GLY A 169 -32.87 -22.10 -17.66
C GLY A 169 -32.49 -20.61 -17.53
N GLY A 170 -31.58 -20.24 -16.63
CA GLY A 170 -31.13 -18.87 -16.43
C GLY A 170 -32.16 -17.98 -15.72
N GLN A 171 -33.03 -18.54 -14.88
CA GLN A 171 -34.16 -17.83 -14.25
C GLN A 171 -33.77 -16.75 -13.23
N THR A 172 -32.52 -16.71 -12.78
CA THR A 172 -31.98 -15.68 -11.86
C THR A 172 -30.70 -15.07 -12.43
N VAL A 173 -30.19 -14.02 -11.79
CA VAL A 173 -28.85 -13.49 -12.04
C VAL A 173 -28.00 -13.53 -10.78
N VAL A 174 -26.69 -13.54 -10.97
CA VAL A 174 -25.69 -13.41 -9.91
C VAL A 174 -24.70 -12.31 -10.28
N LEU A 175 -24.20 -11.62 -9.26
CA LEU A 175 -23.11 -10.68 -9.35
C LEU A 175 -21.78 -11.39 -9.63
N GLY A 176 -20.98 -10.80 -10.50
CA GLY A 176 -19.61 -11.22 -10.76
C GLY A 176 -18.65 -10.86 -9.62
N GLU A 177 -17.37 -10.82 -9.93
CA GLU A 177 -16.35 -10.45 -8.94
C GLU A 177 -16.26 -8.94 -8.74
N SER A 178 -15.65 -8.54 -7.62
CA SER A 178 -15.32 -7.15 -7.33
C SER A 178 -14.11 -7.02 -6.41
N PHE A 179 -13.16 -7.94 -6.54
CA PHE A 179 -11.99 -8.04 -5.68
C PHE A 179 -10.67 -7.89 -6.43
N SER A 180 -10.64 -8.03 -7.76
CA SER A 180 -9.38 -7.96 -8.51
C SER A 180 -8.81 -6.53 -8.60
N THR A 181 -9.63 -5.51 -8.32
CA THR A 181 -9.26 -4.10 -8.35
C THR A 181 -9.69 -3.35 -7.09
N PRO A 182 -9.22 -2.10 -6.90
CA PRO A 182 -9.82 -1.18 -5.95
C PRO A 182 -11.33 -1.04 -6.13
N ALA A 183 -12.01 -0.73 -5.02
CA ALA A 183 -13.46 -0.53 -5.02
C ALA A 183 -13.87 0.59 -5.98
N GLY A 184 -14.77 0.28 -6.92
CA GLY A 184 -15.24 1.23 -7.91
C GLY A 184 -14.27 1.49 -9.06
N TYR A 185 -13.09 0.85 -9.12
CA TYR A 185 -12.07 1.15 -10.14
C TYR A 185 -12.60 0.96 -11.57
N ASP A 186 -13.11 -0.24 -11.87
CA ASP A 186 -13.67 -0.60 -13.19
C ASP A 186 -15.10 -0.10 -13.42
N GLN A 187 -15.66 0.65 -12.46
CA GLN A 187 -17.02 1.11 -12.56
C GLN A 187 -17.10 2.33 -13.50
N SER A 188 -18.00 2.33 -14.46
CA SER A 188 -18.21 3.55 -15.27
C SER A 188 -18.83 4.65 -14.40
N ILE A 189 -18.55 5.91 -14.72
CA ILE A 189 -19.15 7.07 -14.02
C ILE A 189 -20.69 7.06 -14.05
N LEU A 190 -21.29 6.27 -14.95
CA LEU A 190 -22.73 6.07 -15.04
C LEU A 190 -23.29 5.36 -13.80
N PHE A 191 -22.51 4.45 -13.21
CA PHE A 191 -22.89 3.63 -12.06
C PHE A 191 -22.32 4.16 -10.74
N GLU A 192 -21.48 5.21 -10.79
CA GLU A 192 -20.98 5.89 -9.59
C GLU A 192 -21.92 7.01 -9.14
N THR A 193 -22.08 7.10 -7.82
CA THR A 193 -22.80 8.20 -7.17
C THR A 193 -22.14 9.54 -7.49
N PRO A 194 -22.92 10.64 -7.57
CA PRO A 194 -22.41 11.93 -8.03
C PRO A 194 -21.18 12.44 -7.27
N GLU A 195 -21.12 12.21 -5.96
CA GLU A 195 -20.00 12.60 -5.11
C GLU A 195 -18.71 11.83 -5.43
N ARG A 196 -18.80 10.51 -5.67
CA ARG A 196 -17.64 9.64 -5.97
C ARG A 196 -17.22 9.67 -7.43
N ALA A 197 -18.15 9.94 -8.36
CA ALA A 197 -17.88 9.96 -9.80
C ALA A 197 -16.82 10.99 -10.24
N TYR A 198 -16.51 11.97 -9.39
CA TYR A 198 -15.46 12.97 -9.64
C TYR A 198 -14.10 12.62 -9.06
N ALA A 199 -13.96 11.48 -8.38
CA ALA A 199 -12.67 10.96 -7.95
C ALA A 199 -12.01 10.15 -9.08
N ASP A 200 -10.69 10.04 -9.03
CA ASP A 200 -9.95 9.11 -9.88
C ASP A 200 -10.38 7.67 -9.56
N PRO A 201 -10.34 6.72 -10.52
CA PRO A 201 -10.83 5.37 -10.33
C PRO A 201 -10.36 4.69 -9.02
N ALA A 202 -9.07 4.74 -8.72
CA ALA A 202 -8.51 4.21 -7.46
C ALA A 202 -8.78 5.08 -6.22
N GLY A 203 -9.16 6.34 -6.42
CA GLY A 203 -9.51 7.31 -5.38
C GLY A 203 -10.99 7.31 -4.99
N ARG A 204 -11.82 6.42 -5.55
CA ARG A 204 -13.26 6.37 -5.29
C ARG A 204 -13.62 5.81 -3.93
N GLY A 205 -12.81 4.92 -3.36
CA GLY A 205 -13.01 4.37 -2.03
C GLY A 205 -14.08 3.28 -1.93
N VAL A 206 -14.12 2.63 -0.76
CA VAL A 206 -14.99 1.49 -0.47
C VAL A 206 -16.47 1.82 -0.51
N GLY A 207 -16.86 3.07 -0.30
CA GLY A 207 -18.28 3.43 -0.39
C GLY A 207 -19.14 2.86 0.73
N LYS A 208 -20.45 3.02 0.55
CA LYS A 208 -21.50 2.52 1.43
C LYS A 208 -22.42 1.59 0.65
N ALA A 209 -23.24 0.82 1.35
CA ALA A 209 -24.27 0.00 0.72
C ALA A 209 -25.24 0.84 -0.15
N SER A 210 -25.46 2.11 0.17
CA SER A 210 -26.27 3.01 -0.68
C SER A 210 -25.63 3.35 -2.02
N ASP A 211 -24.30 3.27 -2.15
CA ASP A 211 -23.62 3.40 -3.44
C ASP A 211 -23.91 2.16 -4.33
N ASP A 212 -23.97 0.97 -3.73
CA ASP A 212 -24.36 -0.26 -4.43
C ASP A 212 -25.85 -0.25 -4.82
N VAL A 213 -26.71 0.26 -3.95
CA VAL A 213 -28.14 0.49 -4.26
C VAL A 213 -28.29 1.47 -5.44
N TYR A 214 -27.51 2.55 -5.48
CA TYR A 214 -27.48 3.45 -6.63
C TYR A 214 -27.07 2.72 -7.92
N ALA A 215 -25.96 1.97 -7.88
CA ALA A 215 -25.45 1.23 -9.03
C ALA A 215 -26.44 0.14 -9.51
N LEU A 216 -27.16 -0.51 -8.59
CA LEU A 216 -28.28 -1.39 -8.90
C LEU A 216 -29.38 -0.62 -9.64
N GLY A 217 -29.76 0.57 -9.17
CA GLY A 217 -30.77 1.41 -9.83
C GLY A 217 -30.42 1.71 -11.29
N VAL A 218 -29.16 2.05 -11.56
CA VAL A 218 -28.67 2.31 -12.93
C VAL A 218 -28.72 1.02 -13.76
N THR A 219 -28.30 -0.10 -13.17
CA THR A 219 -28.36 -1.43 -13.79
C THR A 219 -29.79 -1.81 -14.19
N LEU A 220 -30.79 -1.59 -13.31
CA LEU A 220 -32.20 -1.84 -13.64
C LEU A 220 -32.66 -1.02 -14.85
N VAL A 221 -32.22 0.23 -15.00
CA VAL A 221 -32.56 1.05 -16.18
C VAL A 221 -32.00 0.43 -17.46
N PHE A 222 -30.75 -0.05 -17.45
CA PHE A 222 -30.16 -0.72 -18.60
C PHE A 222 -30.95 -1.98 -18.98
N LEU A 223 -31.33 -2.80 -18.00
CA LEU A 223 -32.09 -4.03 -18.21
C LEU A 223 -33.52 -3.76 -18.72
N LEU A 224 -34.19 -2.71 -18.22
CA LEU A 224 -35.50 -2.28 -18.72
C LEU A 224 -35.43 -1.78 -20.18
N GLN A 225 -34.34 -1.08 -20.54
CA GLN A 225 -34.18 -0.53 -21.89
C GLN A 225 -33.55 -1.51 -22.87
N GLY A 226 -32.90 -2.56 -22.37
CA GLY A 226 -32.15 -3.56 -23.14
C GLY A 226 -30.81 -3.05 -23.69
N ARG A 227 -30.40 -1.84 -23.28
CA ARG A 227 -29.20 -1.13 -23.75
C ARG A 227 -28.88 0.06 -22.84
N ASN A 228 -27.67 0.61 -22.99
CA ASN A 228 -27.31 1.91 -22.40
C ASN A 228 -28.20 3.04 -22.95
N PRO A 229 -29.03 3.73 -22.13
CA PRO A 229 -29.93 4.79 -22.58
C PRO A 229 -29.21 6.08 -23.01
N VAL A 230 -27.96 6.26 -22.58
CA VAL A 230 -27.15 7.47 -22.79
C VAL A 230 -25.86 7.19 -23.57
N ALA A 231 -25.82 6.09 -24.34
CA ALA A 231 -24.66 5.72 -25.17
C ALA A 231 -24.19 6.79 -26.17
N HIS A 232 -25.06 7.76 -26.49
CA HIS A 232 -24.77 8.88 -27.40
C HIS A 232 -24.07 10.06 -26.70
N LEU A 233 -23.93 10.02 -25.38
CA LEU A 233 -23.30 11.09 -24.60
C LEU A 233 -21.89 10.68 -24.19
N SER A 234 -20.96 11.63 -24.29
CA SER A 234 -19.66 11.51 -23.64
C SER A 234 -19.80 11.57 -22.11
N PRO A 235 -18.78 11.10 -21.35
CA PRO A 235 -18.79 11.20 -19.89
C PRO A 235 -19.01 12.62 -19.36
N SER A 236 -18.46 13.63 -20.04
CA SER A 236 -18.60 15.03 -19.65
C SER A 236 -20.01 15.57 -19.93
N GLU A 237 -20.63 15.18 -21.04
CA GLU A 237 -22.01 15.54 -21.36
C GLU A 237 -22.99 14.87 -20.39
N PHE A 238 -22.75 13.60 -20.04
CA PHE A 238 -23.55 12.92 -19.03
C PHE A 238 -23.42 13.59 -17.66
N ALA A 239 -22.21 13.93 -17.21
CA ALA A 239 -22.01 14.66 -15.96
C ALA A 239 -22.79 15.99 -15.95
N LYS A 240 -22.76 16.75 -17.05
CA LYS A 240 -23.54 17.98 -17.20
C LYS A 240 -25.05 17.71 -17.14
N MET A 241 -25.55 16.72 -17.89
CA MET A 241 -26.97 16.37 -17.89
C MET A 241 -27.45 15.90 -16.52
N ARG A 242 -26.61 15.16 -15.78
CA ARG A 242 -26.87 14.73 -14.40
C ARG A 242 -27.03 15.93 -13.47
N VAL A 243 -26.13 16.92 -13.57
CA VAL A 243 -26.25 18.16 -12.79
C VAL A 243 -27.53 18.94 -13.12
N GLU A 244 -27.97 18.92 -14.38
CA GLU A 244 -29.14 19.66 -14.84
C GLU A 244 -30.48 19.00 -14.53
N GLN A 245 -30.55 17.67 -14.56
CA GLN A 245 -31.82 16.92 -14.52
C GLN A 245 -31.90 15.93 -13.34
N GLY A 246 -30.81 15.75 -12.60
CA GLY A 246 -30.62 14.63 -11.67
C GLY A 246 -30.32 13.32 -12.41
N THR A 247 -29.71 12.34 -11.74
CA THR A 247 -29.46 11.01 -12.33
C THR A 247 -30.73 10.35 -12.85
N TYR A 248 -31.81 10.34 -12.06
CA TYR A 248 -33.09 9.77 -12.49
C TYR A 248 -33.60 10.44 -13.78
N GLY A 249 -33.60 11.78 -13.84
CA GLY A 249 -34.04 12.51 -15.04
C GLY A 249 -33.17 12.23 -16.25
N ALA A 250 -31.85 12.22 -16.05
CA ALA A 250 -30.85 11.96 -17.07
C ALA A 250 -30.97 10.55 -17.70
N LEU A 251 -31.21 9.51 -16.88
CA LEU A 251 -31.29 8.12 -17.35
C LEU A 251 -32.71 7.70 -17.77
N CYS A 252 -33.74 8.15 -17.04
CA CYS A 252 -35.11 7.69 -17.21
C CYS A 252 -35.99 8.67 -18.00
N GLY A 253 -35.58 9.92 -18.25
CA GLY A 253 -36.47 10.98 -18.74
C GLY A 253 -37.23 10.69 -20.04
N LYS A 254 -36.65 9.89 -20.94
CA LYS A 254 -37.31 9.43 -22.19
C LYS A 254 -37.67 7.94 -22.17
N ALA A 255 -37.37 7.25 -21.06
CA ALA A 255 -37.51 5.82 -20.92
C ALA A 255 -38.94 5.43 -20.51
N ARG A 256 -39.44 4.31 -21.05
CA ARG A 256 -40.70 3.71 -20.57
C ARG A 256 -40.40 2.89 -19.32
N ILE A 257 -40.76 3.41 -18.15
CA ILE A 257 -40.58 2.77 -16.85
C ILE A 257 -41.92 2.18 -16.36
N PRO A 258 -41.98 0.91 -15.94
CA PRO A 258 -43.16 0.32 -15.30
C PRO A 258 -43.55 1.09 -14.03
N LEU A 259 -44.86 1.24 -13.77
CA LEU A 259 -45.37 2.09 -12.69
C LEU A 259 -44.83 1.71 -11.31
N SER A 260 -44.70 0.42 -11.02
CA SER A 260 -44.17 -0.12 -9.76
C SER A 260 -42.69 0.20 -9.54
N LEU A 261 -41.93 0.43 -10.61
CA LEU A 261 -40.49 0.70 -10.57
C LEU A 261 -40.18 2.20 -10.57
N ILE A 262 -41.17 3.09 -10.73
CA ILE A 262 -40.94 4.54 -10.73
C ILE A 262 -40.44 5.02 -9.36
N GLU A 263 -41.12 4.62 -8.28
CA GLU A 263 -40.75 4.99 -6.90
C GLU A 263 -39.35 4.48 -6.51
N PRO A 264 -39.04 3.18 -6.64
CA PRO A 264 -37.71 2.69 -6.28
C PRO A 264 -36.61 3.31 -7.14
N LEU A 265 -36.80 3.45 -8.45
CA LEU A 265 -35.78 4.09 -9.29
C LEU A 265 -35.55 5.55 -8.92
N ARG A 266 -36.58 6.30 -8.52
CA ARG A 266 -36.40 7.67 -7.99
C ARG A 266 -35.60 7.66 -6.69
N GLY A 267 -35.90 6.73 -5.79
CA GLY A 267 -35.20 6.61 -4.52
C GLY A 267 -33.73 6.21 -4.66
N MET A 268 -33.46 5.17 -5.46
CA MET A 268 -32.12 4.63 -5.69
C MET A 268 -31.23 5.60 -6.47
N LEU A 269 -31.80 6.32 -7.44
CA LEU A 269 -31.08 7.27 -8.31
C LEU A 269 -31.15 8.72 -7.81
N ASN A 270 -31.39 8.92 -6.50
CA ASN A 270 -31.35 10.25 -5.93
C ASN A 270 -29.90 10.72 -5.76
N ASP A 271 -29.59 11.90 -6.27
CA ASP A 271 -28.26 12.49 -6.19
C ASP A 271 -27.96 13.09 -4.81
N ASP A 272 -28.99 13.40 -4.03
CA ASP A 272 -28.86 13.82 -2.64
C ASP A 272 -28.58 12.61 -1.74
N VAL A 273 -27.46 12.65 -1.01
CA VAL A 273 -26.97 11.52 -0.20
C VAL A 273 -27.94 11.16 0.93
N GLU A 274 -28.54 12.16 1.59
CA GLU A 274 -29.43 11.94 2.74
C GLU A 274 -30.78 11.36 2.30
N SER A 275 -31.28 11.78 1.14
CA SER A 275 -32.55 11.32 0.58
C SER A 275 -32.42 10.10 -0.33
N ARG A 276 -31.21 9.59 -0.54
CA ARG A 276 -30.95 8.40 -1.37
C ARG A 276 -31.36 7.14 -0.63
N TRP A 277 -32.02 6.23 -1.35
CA TRP A 277 -32.43 4.96 -0.75
C TRP A 277 -31.24 4.12 -0.30
N THR A 278 -31.42 3.55 0.89
CA THR A 278 -30.57 2.53 1.48
C THR A 278 -31.19 1.15 1.26
N LEU A 279 -30.49 0.08 1.68
CA LEU A 279 -31.06 -1.27 1.68
C LEU A 279 -32.35 -1.36 2.49
N ASP A 280 -32.46 -0.64 3.61
CA ASP A 280 -33.67 -0.61 4.43
C ASP A 280 -34.88 -0.06 3.66
N ALA A 281 -34.72 1.05 2.94
CA ALA A 281 -35.78 1.59 2.08
C ALA A 281 -36.18 0.59 0.99
N LEU A 282 -35.21 -0.11 0.38
CA LEU A 282 -35.48 -1.12 -0.62
C LEU A 282 -36.27 -2.32 -0.05
N HIS A 283 -35.96 -2.77 1.17
CA HIS A 283 -36.73 -3.79 1.90
C HIS A 283 -38.14 -3.35 2.23
N GLN A 284 -38.31 -2.12 2.70
CA GLN A 284 -39.63 -1.56 2.98
C GLN A 284 -40.49 -1.57 1.70
N TRP A 285 -39.92 -1.16 0.57
CA TRP A 285 -40.60 -1.22 -0.73
C TRP A 285 -40.91 -2.66 -1.16
N LEU A 286 -39.96 -3.60 -1.07
CA LEU A 286 -40.18 -5.02 -1.41
C LEU A 286 -41.27 -5.67 -0.57
N SER A 287 -41.44 -5.22 0.68
CA SER A 287 -42.53 -5.66 1.57
C SER A 287 -43.90 -5.02 1.27
N GLY A 288 -43.98 -4.16 0.26
CA GLY A 288 -45.22 -3.47 -0.15
C GLY A 288 -45.56 -2.23 0.68
N ARG A 289 -44.65 -1.75 1.54
CA ARG A 289 -44.85 -0.48 2.26
C ARG A 289 -44.68 0.70 1.31
N ARG A 290 -45.51 1.73 1.49
CA ARG A 290 -45.33 3.02 0.81
C ARG A 290 -44.31 3.84 1.56
N LEU A 291 -43.33 4.37 0.85
CA LEU A 291 -42.37 5.29 1.40
C LEU A 291 -42.80 6.73 1.13
N ALA A 292 -42.20 7.68 1.86
CA ALA A 292 -42.42 9.08 1.57
C ALA A 292 -41.92 9.39 0.14
N PRO A 293 -42.69 10.14 -0.67
CA PRO A 293 -42.26 10.47 -2.02
C PRO A 293 -40.90 11.15 -2.03
N VAL A 294 -39.93 10.56 -2.73
CA VAL A 294 -38.61 11.15 -2.92
C VAL A 294 -38.69 12.22 -4.01
N THR A 295 -38.53 13.48 -3.62
CA THR A 295 -38.43 14.60 -4.57
C THR A 295 -37.05 14.62 -5.20
N GLN A 296 -37.03 14.57 -6.54
CA GLN A 296 -35.81 14.74 -7.31
C GLN A 296 -35.45 16.22 -7.33
N HIS A 297 -34.35 16.59 -6.67
CA HIS A 297 -33.81 17.94 -6.78
C HIS A 297 -32.56 17.89 -7.65
N GLY A 298 -32.61 18.53 -8.81
CA GLY A 298 -31.36 18.93 -9.47
C GLY A 298 -30.58 19.85 -8.54
N SER A 299 -29.25 19.84 -8.62
CA SER A 299 -28.43 20.69 -7.75
C SER A 299 -28.90 22.14 -7.77
N ARG A 300 -28.90 22.82 -6.60
CA ARG A 300 -29.26 24.26 -6.51
C ARG A 300 -28.40 25.01 -7.52
N ARG A 301 -29.02 25.78 -8.41
CA ARG A 301 -28.34 26.51 -9.49
C ARG A 301 -28.43 28.00 -9.27
N SER A 302 -27.46 28.73 -9.80
CA SER A 302 -27.54 30.18 -9.95
C SER A 302 -28.20 30.52 -11.28
N GLU A 303 -28.94 31.63 -11.32
CA GLU A 303 -29.53 32.13 -12.57
C GLU A 303 -28.44 32.63 -13.54
N ILE A 304 -27.37 33.20 -13.00
CA ILE A 304 -26.19 33.65 -13.76
C ILE A 304 -25.01 32.76 -13.38
N GLY A 305 -24.36 32.16 -14.38
CA GLY A 305 -23.20 31.30 -14.17
C GLY A 305 -21.94 32.08 -13.80
N PHE A 306 -21.00 31.42 -13.12
CA PHE A 306 -19.65 31.94 -12.94
C PHE A 306 -18.80 31.60 -14.16
N SER A 307 -18.26 32.60 -14.83
CA SER A 307 -17.44 32.39 -16.02
C SER A 307 -16.01 31.99 -15.64
N PHE A 308 -15.58 30.80 -16.06
CA PHE A 308 -14.27 30.24 -15.78
C PHE A 308 -13.85 29.26 -16.88
N GLY A 309 -12.59 29.28 -17.32
CA GLY A 309 -12.09 28.35 -18.36
C GLY A 309 -12.91 28.39 -19.67
N GLY A 310 -13.43 29.57 -20.03
CA GLY A 310 -14.26 29.78 -21.23
C GLY A 310 -15.67 29.19 -21.16
N ARG A 311 -16.16 28.82 -19.96
CA ARG A 311 -17.51 28.28 -19.76
C ARG A 311 -18.17 28.93 -18.55
N ASP A 312 -19.51 28.99 -18.59
CA ASP A 312 -20.29 29.46 -17.45
C ASP A 312 -20.75 28.29 -16.58
N HIS A 313 -20.44 28.36 -15.30
CA HIS A 313 -20.76 27.34 -14.31
C HIS A 313 -21.90 27.80 -13.39
N THR A 314 -23.05 27.12 -13.46
CA THR A 314 -24.22 27.41 -12.61
C THR A 314 -24.32 26.48 -11.39
N SER A 315 -23.52 25.41 -11.34
CA SER A 315 -23.47 24.46 -10.24
C SER A 315 -22.09 24.47 -9.58
N LEU A 316 -22.08 24.51 -8.25
CA LEU A 316 -20.84 24.51 -7.45
C LEU A 316 -20.00 23.25 -7.67
N ARG A 317 -20.63 22.09 -7.92
CA ARG A 317 -19.92 20.83 -8.20
C ARG A 317 -19.11 20.93 -9.50
N THR A 318 -19.72 21.45 -10.56
CA THR A 318 -19.04 21.63 -11.85
C THR A 318 -17.98 22.72 -11.79
N LEU A 319 -18.20 23.77 -10.99
CA LEU A 319 -17.24 24.85 -10.78
C LEU A 319 -16.02 24.33 -10.01
N SER A 320 -16.22 23.61 -8.91
CA SER A 320 -15.16 22.96 -8.13
C SER A 320 -14.26 22.09 -9.02
N GLN A 321 -14.85 21.28 -9.90
CA GLN A 321 -14.07 20.50 -10.86
C GLN A 321 -13.29 21.38 -11.84
N ALA A 322 -13.89 22.44 -12.38
CA ALA A 322 -13.21 23.34 -13.32
C ALA A 322 -12.04 24.09 -12.67
N LEU A 323 -12.23 24.64 -11.46
CA LEU A 323 -11.19 25.32 -10.70
C LEU A 323 -9.98 24.42 -10.45
N SER A 324 -10.20 23.14 -10.12
CA SER A 324 -9.11 22.18 -9.87
C SER A 324 -8.26 21.86 -11.11
N ARG A 325 -8.75 22.15 -12.32
CA ARG A 325 -8.04 21.88 -13.59
C ARG A 325 -7.18 23.05 -14.07
N ASP A 326 -7.47 24.27 -13.63
CA ASP A 326 -6.68 25.47 -13.92
C ASP A 326 -6.41 26.23 -12.62
N VAL A 327 -5.47 25.69 -11.85
CA VAL A 327 -5.08 26.22 -10.53
C VAL A 327 -4.60 27.68 -10.61
N PRO A 328 -3.76 28.10 -11.59
CA PRO A 328 -3.32 29.49 -11.70
C PRO A 328 -4.47 30.49 -11.96
N GLU A 329 -5.41 30.18 -12.86
CA GLU A 329 -6.58 31.05 -13.08
C GLU A 329 -7.50 31.05 -11.84
N ALA A 330 -7.74 29.87 -11.26
CA ALA A 330 -8.60 29.70 -10.09
C ALA A 330 -8.09 30.50 -8.89
N SER A 331 -6.80 30.39 -8.56
CA SER A 331 -6.19 31.13 -7.45
C SER A 331 -6.37 32.64 -7.62
N ARG A 332 -6.17 33.17 -8.84
CA ARG A 332 -6.37 34.59 -9.13
C ARG A 332 -7.83 35.03 -8.89
N LYS A 333 -8.79 34.27 -9.41
CA LYS A 333 -10.23 34.56 -9.23
C LYS A 333 -10.69 34.49 -7.77
N ILE A 334 -10.05 33.64 -6.97
CA ILE A 334 -10.28 33.52 -5.54
C ILE A 334 -9.70 34.74 -4.80
N ARG A 335 -8.42 35.07 -5.05
CA ARG A 335 -7.70 36.15 -4.35
C ARG A 335 -8.22 37.55 -4.68
N ASP A 336 -8.65 37.78 -5.92
CA ASP A 336 -9.20 39.07 -6.36
C ASP A 336 -10.66 39.29 -5.89
N GLY A 337 -11.24 38.35 -5.11
CA GLY A 337 -12.60 38.44 -4.57
C GLY A 337 -13.71 38.17 -5.60
N GLY A 338 -13.37 37.80 -6.83
CA GLY A 338 -14.35 37.56 -7.90
C GLY A 338 -15.30 36.41 -7.59
N LEU A 339 -14.78 35.30 -7.04
CA LEU A 339 -15.61 34.16 -6.63
C LEU A 339 -16.50 34.50 -5.43
N GLU A 340 -15.95 35.16 -4.41
CA GLU A 340 -16.68 35.63 -3.22
C GLU A 340 -17.87 36.50 -3.63
N HIS A 341 -17.63 37.50 -4.48
CA HIS A 341 -18.67 38.44 -4.92
C HIS A 341 -19.81 37.72 -5.63
N TRP A 342 -19.51 36.75 -6.50
CA TRP A 342 -20.53 35.96 -7.20
C TRP A 342 -21.33 35.07 -6.24
N LEU A 343 -20.68 34.40 -5.29
CA LEU A 343 -21.37 33.60 -4.26
C LEU A 343 -22.35 34.47 -3.45
N ARG A 344 -21.89 35.65 -3.02
CA ARG A 344 -22.71 36.56 -2.21
C ARG A 344 -23.86 37.19 -3.00
N ARG A 345 -23.58 37.73 -4.20
CA ARG A 345 -24.56 38.54 -4.96
C ARG A 345 -25.46 37.72 -5.87
N THR A 346 -24.95 36.64 -6.44
CA THR A 346 -25.68 35.86 -7.45
C THR A 346 -26.28 34.60 -6.85
N ARG A 347 -25.54 33.89 -5.98
CA ARG A 347 -26.06 32.67 -5.32
C ARG A 347 -26.83 32.92 -4.03
N ASN A 348 -26.69 34.12 -3.48
CA ASN A 348 -27.22 34.51 -2.17
C ASN A 348 -26.74 33.54 -1.06
N ASP A 349 -25.44 33.26 -1.07
CA ASP A 349 -24.78 32.35 -0.13
C ASP A 349 -23.65 33.10 0.58
N SER A 350 -24.02 33.95 1.54
CA SER A 350 -23.08 34.79 2.28
C SER A 350 -22.13 33.98 3.15
N GLU A 351 -22.59 32.87 3.73
CA GLU A 351 -21.77 32.03 4.60
C GLU A 351 -20.64 31.36 3.81
N LEU A 352 -20.95 30.77 2.65
CA LEU A 352 -19.94 30.20 1.77
C LEU A 352 -19.00 31.28 1.21
N ALA A 353 -19.53 32.46 0.89
CA ALA A 353 -18.71 33.59 0.46
C ALA A 353 -17.71 34.01 1.54
N ASP A 354 -18.13 34.10 2.80
CA ASP A 354 -17.25 34.44 3.94
C ASP A 354 -16.14 33.38 4.11
N LYS A 355 -16.48 32.09 4.08
CA LYS A 355 -15.49 30.99 4.16
C LYS A 355 -14.46 31.04 3.02
N VAL A 356 -14.88 31.38 1.80
CA VAL A 356 -13.97 31.55 0.64
C VAL A 356 -13.08 32.77 0.82
N ALA A 357 -13.61 33.90 1.30
CA ALA A 357 -12.83 35.10 1.58
C ALA A 357 -11.79 34.87 2.68
N ASP A 358 -12.16 34.20 3.77
CA ASP A 358 -11.25 33.85 4.86
C ASP A 358 -10.10 32.97 4.37
N THR A 359 -10.40 31.98 3.51
CA THR A 359 -9.39 31.11 2.88
C THR A 359 -8.41 31.92 2.02
N ALA A 360 -8.91 32.89 1.25
CA ALA A 360 -8.08 33.79 0.43
C ALA A 360 -7.22 34.75 1.29
N GLN A 361 -7.79 35.25 2.39
CA GLN A 361 -7.11 36.15 3.31
C GLN A 361 -5.97 35.45 4.05
N LEU A 362 -6.20 34.25 4.58
CA LEU A 362 -5.17 33.44 5.25
C LEU A 362 -3.96 33.20 4.33
N ALA A 363 -4.20 32.96 3.05
CA ALA A 363 -3.12 32.80 2.09
C ALA A 363 -2.31 34.07 1.83
N THR A 364 -2.91 35.24 2.01
CA THR A 364 -2.23 36.55 1.90
C THR A 364 -1.38 36.82 3.15
N ILE A 365 -1.82 36.34 4.31
CA ILE A 365 -1.07 36.46 5.58
C ILE A 365 0.18 35.57 5.57
N PHE A 366 0.13 34.41 4.92
CA PHE A 366 1.24 33.45 4.87
C PHE A 366 1.76 33.18 3.44
N PRO A 367 2.22 34.20 2.69
CA PRO A 367 2.48 34.10 1.24
C PRO A 367 3.63 33.15 0.88
N ASN A 368 4.61 32.99 1.78
CA ASN A 368 5.77 32.11 1.59
C ASN A 368 5.63 30.77 2.32
N SER A 369 4.43 30.43 2.79
CA SER A 369 4.16 29.15 3.45
C SER A 369 3.54 28.15 2.48
N ALA A 370 3.71 26.86 2.75
CA ALA A 370 2.99 25.80 2.02
C ALA A 370 1.46 26.01 2.06
N GLN A 371 0.93 26.61 3.13
CA GLN A 371 -0.50 26.89 3.30
C GLN A 371 -1.01 28.05 2.43
N GLY A 372 -0.13 28.97 2.02
CA GLY A 372 -0.45 30.09 1.13
C GLY A 372 -0.28 29.79 -0.35
N SER A 373 0.10 28.56 -0.71
CA SER A 373 0.28 28.13 -2.10
C SER A 373 -1.05 28.01 -2.84
N ASP A 374 -1.01 28.30 -4.15
CA ASP A 374 -2.19 28.27 -5.02
C ASP A 374 -2.89 26.91 -5.00
N ASP A 375 -2.14 25.81 -5.04
CA ASP A 375 -2.71 24.46 -4.99
C ASP A 375 -3.55 24.24 -3.72
N VAL A 376 -3.06 24.67 -2.54
CA VAL A 376 -3.77 24.46 -1.26
C VAL A 376 -5.04 25.28 -1.20
N ILE A 377 -4.97 26.54 -1.63
CA ILE A 377 -6.13 27.45 -1.62
C ILE A 377 -7.21 26.92 -2.54
N VAL A 378 -6.85 26.58 -3.78
CA VAL A 378 -7.80 26.04 -4.76
C VAL A 378 -8.39 24.74 -4.24
N SER A 379 -7.60 23.88 -3.60
CA SER A 379 -8.10 22.63 -3.00
C SER A 379 -9.10 22.88 -1.87
N LYS A 380 -8.79 23.79 -0.94
CA LYS A 380 -9.69 24.18 0.16
C LYS A 380 -10.99 24.79 -0.35
N VAL A 381 -10.90 25.71 -1.31
CA VAL A 381 -12.09 26.28 -1.96
C VAL A 381 -12.89 25.20 -2.69
N CYS A 382 -12.25 24.25 -3.38
CA CYS A 382 -12.96 23.14 -4.02
C CYS A 382 -13.74 22.28 -3.01
N MET A 383 -13.20 22.06 -1.82
CA MET A 383 -13.87 21.35 -0.72
C MET A 383 -15.04 22.16 -0.15
N LEU A 384 -14.90 23.47 0.03
CA LEU A 384 -16.01 24.35 0.42
C LEU A 384 -17.17 24.34 -0.61
N LEU A 385 -16.85 24.37 -1.90
CA LEU A 385 -17.84 24.37 -2.98
C LEU A 385 -18.54 23.01 -3.15
N HIS A 386 -17.90 21.91 -2.75
CA HIS A 386 -18.44 20.56 -2.87
C HIS A 386 -17.97 19.70 -1.69
N PRO A 387 -18.56 19.89 -0.48
CA PRO A 387 -18.10 19.24 0.74
C PRO A 387 -18.07 17.71 0.63
N GLN A 388 -19.16 17.10 0.15
CA GLN A 388 -19.28 15.65 -0.03
C GLN A 388 -18.38 15.08 -1.14
N GLY A 389 -17.75 15.93 -1.96
CA GLY A 389 -16.90 15.51 -3.06
C GLY A 389 -15.49 15.13 -2.63
N PRO A 390 -14.67 14.60 -3.55
CA PRO A 390 -13.30 14.22 -3.23
C PRO A 390 -12.40 15.42 -2.93
N ILE A 391 -11.33 15.17 -2.20
CA ILE A 391 -10.17 16.04 -2.10
C ILE A 391 -9.51 16.09 -3.49
N ARG A 392 -9.21 17.29 -3.99
CA ARG A 392 -8.52 17.48 -5.28
C ARG A 392 -7.22 18.19 -5.03
N TYR A 393 -6.10 17.64 -5.49
CA TYR A 393 -4.78 18.21 -5.27
C TYR A 393 -3.82 17.84 -6.39
N LYS A 394 -3.25 18.85 -7.08
CA LYS A 394 -2.28 18.70 -8.18
C LYS A 394 -2.62 17.59 -9.20
N GLY A 395 -3.85 17.59 -9.68
CA GLY A 395 -4.32 16.64 -10.69
C GLY A 395 -4.89 15.32 -10.18
N LEU A 396 -4.69 14.99 -8.89
CA LEU A 396 -5.32 13.83 -8.25
C LEU A 396 -6.64 14.21 -7.59
N ALA A 397 -7.60 13.28 -7.57
CA ALA A 397 -8.89 13.42 -6.90
C ALA A 397 -9.26 12.15 -6.13
N PHE A 398 -9.46 12.26 -4.80
CA PHE A 398 -9.75 11.09 -3.95
C PHE A 398 -10.68 11.37 -2.79
N MET A 399 -11.48 10.37 -2.44
CA MET A 399 -12.22 10.34 -1.18
C MET A 399 -11.23 10.02 -0.03
N PRO A 400 -11.37 10.62 1.17
CA PRO A 400 -10.42 10.41 2.27
C PRO A 400 -10.20 8.93 2.62
N GLU A 401 -11.26 8.12 2.64
CA GLU A 401 -11.19 6.68 2.90
C GLU A 401 -10.47 5.89 1.80
N ALA A 402 -10.31 6.47 0.61
CA ALA A 402 -9.59 5.86 -0.51
C ALA A 402 -8.08 6.16 -0.48
N TYR A 403 -7.60 6.97 0.47
CA TYR A 403 -6.21 7.44 0.47
C TYR A 403 -5.19 6.28 0.43
N GLY A 404 -5.38 5.26 1.26
CA GLY A 404 -4.51 4.08 1.29
C GLY A 404 -4.45 3.38 -0.07
N THR A 405 -5.61 3.08 -0.64
CA THR A 405 -5.71 2.36 -1.91
C THR A 405 -5.20 3.18 -3.09
N LEU A 406 -5.46 4.50 -3.11
CA LEU A 406 -4.89 5.37 -4.13
C LEU A 406 -3.37 5.50 -3.99
N LEU A 407 -2.85 5.53 -2.76
CA LEU A 407 -1.41 5.52 -2.51
C LEU A 407 -0.76 4.25 -3.06
N ALA A 408 -1.38 3.09 -2.83
CA ALA A 408 -0.92 1.82 -3.41
C ALA A 408 -1.01 1.80 -4.94
N HIS A 409 -2.10 2.32 -5.50
CA HIS A 409 -2.25 2.45 -6.95
C HIS A 409 -1.17 3.35 -7.56
N GLU A 410 -1.02 4.58 -7.06
CA GLU A 410 -0.01 5.51 -7.58
C GLU A 410 1.41 4.97 -7.42
N PHE A 411 1.67 4.20 -6.36
CA PHE A 411 2.96 3.54 -6.20
C PHE A 411 3.19 2.48 -7.28
N LEU A 412 2.23 1.58 -7.50
CA LEU A 412 2.33 0.50 -8.49
C LEU A 412 2.37 1.00 -9.95
N GLN A 413 1.93 2.25 -10.18
CA GLN A 413 1.92 2.89 -11.50
C GLN A 413 3.07 3.90 -11.68
N ASP A 414 4.07 3.93 -10.77
CA ASP A 414 5.18 4.89 -10.78
C ASP A 414 4.72 6.37 -10.86
N GLY A 415 3.61 6.67 -10.18
CA GLY A 415 2.82 7.89 -10.30
C GLY A 415 2.91 8.87 -9.11
N GLY A 416 1.78 9.54 -8.82
CA GLY A 416 1.64 10.72 -7.95
C GLY A 416 1.82 10.51 -6.44
N VAL A 417 2.67 9.58 -6.00
CA VAL A 417 2.93 9.28 -4.57
C VAL A 417 3.34 10.52 -3.77
N GLN A 418 4.21 11.36 -4.33
CA GLN A 418 4.66 12.59 -3.67
C GLN A 418 3.54 13.61 -3.50
N VAL A 419 2.61 13.67 -4.46
CA VAL A 419 1.43 14.56 -4.39
C VAL A 419 0.51 14.13 -3.24
N LEU A 420 0.33 12.82 -3.05
CA LEU A 420 -0.46 12.27 -1.94
C LEU A 420 0.20 12.51 -0.58
N ALA A 421 1.51 12.34 -0.47
CA ALA A 421 2.26 12.66 0.75
C ALA A 421 2.11 14.15 1.10
N GLU A 422 2.26 15.02 0.10
CA GLU A 422 2.13 16.46 0.25
C GLU A 422 0.72 16.88 0.68
N ALA A 423 -0.34 16.26 0.15
CA ALA A 423 -1.73 16.52 0.55
C ALA A 423 -1.96 16.25 2.05
N VAL A 424 -1.41 15.16 2.58
CA VAL A 424 -1.51 14.80 4.01
C VAL A 424 -0.69 15.75 4.88
N VAL A 425 0.57 16.00 4.51
CA VAL A 425 1.46 16.91 5.27
C VAL A 425 0.89 18.32 5.35
N ARG A 426 0.18 18.77 4.30
CA ARG A 426 -0.50 20.08 4.24
C ARG A 426 -1.86 20.11 4.97
N GLY A 427 -2.33 18.99 5.49
CA GLY A 427 -3.56 18.91 6.28
C GLY A 427 -4.85 18.99 5.47
N LEU A 428 -4.82 18.65 4.17
CA LEU A 428 -6.02 18.67 3.33
C LEU A 428 -7.11 17.70 3.81
N PRO A 429 -6.80 16.47 4.25
CA PRO A 429 -7.83 15.56 4.77
C PRO A 429 -8.49 16.05 6.06
N ALA A 430 -7.72 16.68 6.95
CA ALA A 430 -8.27 17.29 8.18
C ALA A 430 -9.25 18.42 7.84
N TYR A 431 -8.88 19.28 6.88
CA TYR A 431 -9.78 20.33 6.40
C TYR A 431 -11.03 19.77 5.69
N TRP A 432 -10.89 18.66 4.95
CA TRP A 432 -12.05 17.99 4.36
C TRP A 432 -13.06 17.55 5.41
N LEU A 433 -12.61 17.00 6.54
CA LEU A 433 -13.48 16.61 7.65
C LEU A 433 -14.14 17.82 8.32
N GLU A 434 -13.43 18.93 8.45
CA GLU A 434 -13.90 20.17 9.08
C GLU A 434 -15.08 20.82 8.32
N VAL A 435 -15.07 20.75 6.98
CA VAL A 435 -16.04 21.46 6.14
C VAL A 435 -17.28 20.64 5.76
N GLN A 436 -17.48 19.47 6.35
CA GLN A 436 -18.66 18.64 6.08
C GLN A 436 -19.93 19.23 6.73
N ASP A 437 -21.04 19.16 6.00
CA ASP A 437 -22.34 19.70 6.45
C ASP A 437 -22.99 18.86 7.56
N GLY A 438 -22.50 17.64 7.81
CA GLY A 438 -23.07 16.69 8.76
C GLY A 438 -22.04 15.69 9.29
N PRO A 439 -22.47 14.77 10.16
CA PRO A 439 -21.57 13.79 10.75
C PRO A 439 -20.97 12.88 9.67
N VAL A 440 -19.65 12.77 9.68
CA VAL A 440 -18.91 11.83 8.83
C VAL A 440 -18.82 10.49 9.55
N GLU A 441 -19.22 9.44 8.85
CA GLU A 441 -19.02 8.08 9.33
C GLU A 441 -17.51 7.78 9.45
N ASP A 442 -17.09 7.19 10.57
CA ASP A 442 -15.68 6.90 10.86
C ASP A 442 -14.73 8.12 10.89
N ALA A 443 -15.25 9.34 11.13
CA ALA A 443 -14.45 10.57 11.21
C ALA A 443 -13.22 10.45 12.13
N MET A 444 -13.41 9.89 13.33
CA MET A 444 -12.33 9.70 14.31
C MET A 444 -11.26 8.73 13.82
N THR A 445 -11.67 7.68 13.09
CA THR A 445 -10.75 6.72 12.50
C THR A 445 -9.93 7.39 11.40
N LEU A 446 -10.57 8.15 10.52
CA LEU A 446 -9.88 8.93 9.47
C LEU A 446 -8.89 9.93 10.07
N GLU A 447 -9.30 10.70 11.07
CA GLU A 447 -8.44 11.68 11.74
C GLU A 447 -7.20 11.02 12.37
N ARG A 448 -7.39 9.90 13.07
CA ARG A 448 -6.28 9.11 13.63
C ARG A 448 -5.34 8.62 12.53
N THR A 449 -5.91 8.05 11.46
CA THR A 449 -5.15 7.52 10.31
C THR A 449 -4.29 8.60 9.67
N PHE A 450 -4.84 9.80 9.40
CA PHE A 450 -4.07 10.89 8.80
C PHE A 450 -3.05 11.51 9.76
N THR A 451 -3.36 11.58 11.05
CA THR A 451 -2.41 12.03 12.08
C THR A 451 -1.20 11.10 12.15
N GLN A 452 -1.45 9.78 12.19
CA GLN A 452 -0.40 8.76 12.23
C GLN A 452 0.41 8.72 10.92
N SER A 453 -0.26 8.81 9.77
CA SER A 453 0.40 8.90 8.47
C SER A 453 1.33 10.11 8.39
N ARG A 454 0.87 11.26 8.89
CA ARG A 454 1.70 12.47 8.95
C ARG A 454 2.90 12.30 9.86
N SER A 455 2.76 11.65 11.03
CA SER A 455 3.91 11.40 11.91
C SER A 455 4.95 10.49 11.26
N PHE A 456 4.52 9.47 10.51
CA PHE A 456 5.44 8.60 9.77
C PHE A 456 6.21 9.35 8.69
N MET A 457 5.55 10.24 7.94
CA MET A 457 6.17 11.01 6.86
C MET A 457 7.16 12.08 7.35
N GLN A 458 7.10 12.47 8.62
CA GLN A 458 8.03 13.45 9.21
C GLN A 458 9.40 12.84 9.53
N VAL A 459 9.50 11.51 9.60
CA VAL A 459 10.73 10.78 9.91
C VAL A 459 11.29 10.20 8.62
N ALA A 460 12.50 10.63 8.24
CA ALA A 460 13.17 10.20 7.00
C ALA A 460 13.90 8.85 7.11
N GLU A 461 13.99 8.27 8.31
CA GLU A 461 14.70 7.03 8.60
C GLU A 461 14.01 5.80 7.95
N PRO A 462 14.74 4.70 7.67
CA PRO A 462 14.14 3.44 7.24
C PRO A 462 13.07 2.96 8.23
N GLY A 463 12.01 2.34 7.71
CA GLY A 463 10.85 1.93 8.51
C GLY A 463 9.81 3.02 8.73
N HIS A 464 10.12 4.27 8.35
CA HIS A 464 9.22 5.41 8.34
C HIS A 464 9.00 5.93 6.90
N GLY A 465 8.41 7.12 6.75
CA GLY A 465 8.18 7.74 5.45
C GLY A 465 6.88 7.30 4.78
N ILE A 466 6.83 7.44 3.46
CA ILE A 466 5.64 7.11 2.66
C ILE A 466 5.47 5.59 2.51
N GLU A 467 6.58 4.84 2.53
CA GLU A 467 6.60 3.39 2.51
C GLU A 467 5.93 2.81 3.76
N ARG A 468 6.14 3.45 4.91
CA ARG A 468 5.44 3.10 6.16
C ARG A 468 3.93 3.25 6.01
N CYS A 469 3.48 4.39 5.50
CA CYS A 469 2.07 4.64 5.25
C CYS A 469 1.49 3.66 4.23
N LEU A 470 2.24 3.31 3.19
CA LEU A 470 1.81 2.37 2.16
C LEU A 470 1.38 1.03 2.78
N TYR A 471 2.19 0.45 3.65
CA TYR A 471 1.89 -0.86 4.27
C TYR A 471 0.89 -0.78 5.43
N GLU A 472 0.95 0.26 6.26
CA GLU A 472 -0.03 0.46 7.35
C GLU A 472 -1.47 0.66 6.82
N LEU A 473 -1.61 1.28 5.66
CA LEU A 473 -2.90 1.56 5.04
C LEU A 473 -3.37 0.46 4.08
N ASN A 474 -2.48 -0.47 3.71
CA ASN A 474 -2.77 -1.56 2.77
C ASN A 474 -2.10 -2.85 3.25
N LEU A 475 -2.63 -3.43 4.33
CA LEU A 475 -2.08 -4.65 4.96
C LEU A 475 -2.05 -5.87 4.03
N SER A 476 -2.78 -5.86 2.92
CA SER A 476 -2.74 -6.93 1.93
C SER A 476 -1.84 -6.64 0.73
N LEU A 477 -1.20 -5.48 0.68
CA LEU A 477 -0.27 -5.15 -0.40
C LEU A 477 1.02 -5.95 -0.22
N PRO A 478 1.49 -6.69 -1.24
CA PRO A 478 2.76 -7.39 -1.12
C PRO A 478 3.93 -6.42 -0.92
N CYS A 479 5.01 -6.88 -0.29
CA CYS A 479 6.22 -6.10 -0.12
C CYS A 479 6.75 -5.64 -1.49
N GLN A 480 6.86 -4.33 -1.65
CA GLN A 480 7.25 -3.67 -2.90
C GLN A 480 8.77 -3.50 -3.05
N SER A 481 9.56 -4.14 -2.19
CA SER A 481 11.01 -4.14 -2.33
C SER A 481 11.40 -4.81 -3.64
N PRO A 482 12.27 -4.21 -4.47
CA PRO A 482 12.80 -4.85 -5.67
C PRO A 482 13.48 -6.20 -5.41
N LEU A 483 13.86 -6.47 -4.15
CA LEU A 483 14.47 -7.72 -3.72
C LEU A 483 13.45 -8.87 -3.70
N VAL A 484 12.20 -8.63 -3.26
CA VAL A 484 11.21 -9.69 -3.00
C VAL A 484 9.87 -9.49 -3.69
N VAL A 485 9.68 -8.42 -4.49
CA VAL A 485 8.39 -8.12 -5.13
C VAL A 485 7.85 -9.27 -5.98
N ARG A 486 8.73 -10.07 -6.61
CA ARG A 486 8.35 -11.25 -7.42
C ARG A 486 7.86 -12.42 -6.58
N GLU A 487 8.18 -12.46 -5.30
CA GLU A 487 7.74 -13.49 -4.35
C GLU A 487 6.36 -13.17 -3.77
N TYR A 488 5.80 -11.98 -4.05
CA TYR A 488 4.46 -11.54 -3.63
C TYR A 488 4.22 -11.73 -2.12
N VAL A 489 5.14 -11.24 -1.30
CA VAL A 489 5.10 -11.39 0.17
C VAL A 489 4.03 -10.48 0.79
N THR A 490 2.91 -11.03 1.25
CA THR A 490 1.83 -10.26 1.90
C THR A 490 1.81 -10.37 3.43
N THR A 491 2.51 -11.35 4.01
CA THR A 491 2.56 -11.57 5.46
C THR A 491 3.99 -11.46 5.99
N ILE A 492 4.16 -11.25 7.30
CA ILE A 492 5.49 -11.14 7.91
C ILE A 492 6.17 -12.52 7.99
N GLU A 493 5.39 -13.58 8.09
CA GLU A 493 5.82 -14.98 8.12
C GLU A 493 6.50 -15.39 6.81
N ASP A 494 6.03 -14.86 5.68
CA ASP A 494 6.55 -15.21 4.35
C ASP A 494 7.79 -14.40 3.96
N LEU A 495 8.10 -13.31 4.68
CA LEU A 495 9.18 -12.39 4.30
C LEU A 495 10.56 -13.04 4.34
N LEU A 496 10.94 -13.63 5.48
CA LEU A 496 12.27 -14.20 5.62
C LEU A 496 12.50 -15.43 4.72
N PRO A 497 11.52 -16.36 4.57
CA PRO A 497 11.61 -17.44 3.57
C PRO A 497 11.78 -16.94 2.13
N ALA A 498 11.06 -15.86 1.75
CA ALA A 498 11.21 -15.25 0.43
C ALA A 498 12.61 -14.64 0.24
N MET A 499 13.12 -13.93 1.25
CA MET A 499 14.48 -13.38 1.22
C MET A 499 15.55 -14.48 1.13
N ASP A 500 15.35 -15.61 1.82
CA ASP A 500 16.24 -16.78 1.76
C ASP A 500 16.29 -17.38 0.34
N THR A 501 15.12 -17.55 -0.28
CA THR A 501 14.98 -18.06 -1.65
C THR A 501 15.64 -17.13 -2.68
N VAL A 502 15.54 -15.82 -2.47
CA VAL A 502 16.11 -14.80 -3.36
C VAL A 502 17.63 -14.66 -3.20
N ALA A 503 18.19 -15.01 -2.03
CA ALA A 503 19.60 -14.82 -1.73
C ALA A 503 20.55 -15.44 -2.78
N ASP A 504 20.17 -16.58 -3.37
CA ASP A 504 20.95 -17.26 -4.42
C ASP A 504 20.96 -16.54 -5.77
N ARG A 505 20.06 -15.56 -5.97
CA ARG A 505 19.84 -14.85 -7.23
C ARG A 505 20.32 -13.39 -7.20
N ILE A 506 20.75 -12.90 -6.04
CA ILE A 506 21.17 -11.52 -5.81
C ILE A 506 22.69 -11.41 -5.62
N ASP A 507 23.27 -10.28 -6.02
CA ASP A 507 24.66 -9.95 -5.66
C ASP A 507 24.78 -9.80 -4.14
N ALA A 508 25.62 -10.62 -3.51
CA ALA A 508 25.89 -10.62 -2.07
C ALA A 508 26.38 -9.27 -1.51
N LYS A 509 26.76 -8.30 -2.35
CA LYS A 509 27.07 -6.92 -1.94
C LYS A 509 25.84 -6.02 -1.79
N THR A 510 24.69 -6.43 -2.32
CA THR A 510 23.43 -5.72 -2.19
C THR A 510 22.96 -5.83 -0.75
N ARG A 511 22.56 -4.74 -0.11
CA ARG A 511 22.08 -4.81 1.28
C ARG A 511 20.79 -5.65 1.36
N PRO A 512 20.67 -6.58 2.32
CA PRO A 512 19.47 -7.40 2.53
C PRO A 512 18.19 -6.62 2.84
N MET A 513 18.30 -5.40 3.37
CA MET A 513 17.15 -4.58 3.75
C MET A 513 17.21 -3.22 3.06
N ASP A 514 16.14 -2.90 2.35
CA ASP A 514 15.87 -1.56 1.83
C ASP A 514 14.76 -0.87 2.64
N ARG A 515 14.35 0.33 2.21
CA ARG A 515 13.29 1.10 2.89
C ARG A 515 11.95 0.35 2.91
N HIS A 516 11.64 -0.43 1.87
CA HIS A 516 10.40 -1.20 1.77
C HIS A 516 10.39 -2.37 2.74
N ILE A 517 11.48 -3.13 2.85
CA ILE A 517 11.57 -4.25 3.81
C ILE A 517 11.49 -3.71 5.24
N CYS A 518 12.20 -2.62 5.57
CA CYS A 518 12.12 -1.99 6.88
C CYS A 518 10.69 -1.54 7.23
N ALA A 519 10.02 -0.86 6.28
CA ALA A 519 8.66 -0.35 6.49
C ALA A 519 7.62 -1.49 6.58
N PHE A 520 7.79 -2.54 5.77
CA PHE A 520 6.93 -3.73 5.79
C PHE A 520 7.06 -4.49 7.12
N ILE A 521 8.29 -4.76 7.58
CA ILE A 521 8.52 -5.40 8.89
C ILE A 521 7.85 -4.59 9.98
N ALA A 522 8.09 -3.29 10.03
CA ALA A 522 7.53 -2.50 11.10
C ALA A 522 5.98 -2.54 11.08
N ALA A 523 5.34 -2.75 9.92
CA ALA A 523 3.88 -2.57 9.74
C ALA A 523 3.13 -3.87 10.03
N HIS A 524 3.76 -4.99 9.70
CA HIS A 524 3.20 -6.33 9.90
C HIS A 524 3.71 -7.02 11.16
N PHE A 525 4.84 -6.57 11.73
CA PHE A 525 5.39 -7.17 12.94
C PHE A 525 4.71 -6.59 14.19
N PRO A 526 4.18 -7.43 15.10
CA PRO A 526 3.34 -6.99 16.20
C PRO A 526 4.10 -6.29 17.35
N GLN A 527 5.43 -6.25 17.32
CA GLN A 527 6.25 -5.61 18.35
C GLN A 527 6.89 -4.33 17.82
N SER A 528 7.16 -3.37 18.71
CA SER A 528 7.94 -2.19 18.32
C SER A 528 9.34 -2.62 17.90
N VAL A 529 9.77 -2.11 16.76
CA VAL A 529 11.08 -2.32 16.16
C VAL A 529 11.88 -1.01 16.04
N ASP A 530 11.39 0.07 16.66
CA ASP A 530 11.91 1.42 16.46
C ASP A 530 13.40 1.55 16.84
N ALA A 531 13.81 0.88 17.92
CA ALA A 531 15.22 0.86 18.32
C ALA A 531 16.13 0.18 17.28
N HIS A 532 15.65 -0.89 16.64
CA HIS A 532 16.39 -1.59 15.60
C HIS A 532 16.42 -0.76 14.31
N LEU A 533 15.31 -0.11 13.95
CA LEU A 533 15.24 0.79 12.79
C LEU A 533 16.17 2.00 12.95
N ALA A 534 16.22 2.58 14.15
CA ALA A 534 17.15 3.66 14.48
C ALA A 534 18.62 3.20 14.35
N ALA A 535 18.93 1.98 14.78
CA ALA A 535 20.27 1.40 14.60
C ALA A 535 20.59 1.18 13.11
N ILE A 536 19.64 0.70 12.30
CA ILE A 536 19.79 0.56 10.84
C ILE A 536 20.06 1.91 10.17
N ALA A 537 19.45 2.98 10.67
CA ALA A 537 19.61 4.36 10.19
C ALA A 537 20.97 5.00 10.56
N ASP A 538 21.76 4.40 11.48
CA ASP A 538 23.05 4.96 11.90
C ASP A 538 23.99 5.08 10.68
N PRO A 539 24.64 6.25 10.48
CA PRO A 539 25.55 6.47 9.36
C PRO A 539 26.80 5.55 9.40
N ARG A 540 27.14 5.00 10.56
CA ARG A 540 28.25 4.06 10.72
C ARG A 540 27.84 2.67 10.24
N GLN A 541 28.58 2.14 9.28
CA GLN A 541 28.25 0.88 8.61
C GLN A 541 28.21 -0.32 9.56
N ASP A 542 29.06 -0.35 10.60
CA ASP A 542 29.04 -1.39 11.63
C ASP A 542 27.73 -1.38 12.43
N GLN A 543 27.26 -0.20 12.85
CA GLN A 543 26.00 -0.07 13.60
C GLN A 543 24.79 -0.37 12.71
N SER A 544 24.78 0.14 11.48
CA SER A 544 23.72 -0.13 10.51
C SER A 544 23.59 -1.63 10.22
N ASN A 545 24.72 -2.33 9.99
CA ASN A 545 24.72 -3.76 9.72
C ASN A 545 24.37 -4.60 10.96
N LEU A 546 24.79 -4.18 12.15
CA LEU A 546 24.41 -4.83 13.40
C LEU A 546 22.91 -4.65 13.69
N GLY A 547 22.36 -3.46 13.47
CA GLY A 547 20.92 -3.18 13.57
C GLY A 547 20.10 -4.04 12.60
N MET A 548 20.57 -4.20 11.36
CA MET A 548 19.97 -5.08 10.36
C MET A 548 19.93 -6.54 10.84
N LEU A 549 21.07 -7.08 11.28
CA LEU A 549 21.15 -8.45 11.81
C LEU A 549 20.24 -8.62 13.03
N SER A 550 20.24 -7.64 13.94
CA SER A 550 19.42 -7.64 15.15
C SER A 550 17.92 -7.69 14.82
N LEU A 551 17.45 -6.89 13.86
CA LEU A 551 16.05 -6.87 13.45
C LEU A 551 15.63 -8.20 12.81
N LEU A 552 16.42 -8.71 11.86
CA LEU A 552 16.11 -9.98 11.19
C LEU A 552 16.15 -11.16 12.18
N ALA A 553 17.11 -11.16 13.11
CA ALA A 553 17.19 -12.15 14.18
C ALA A 553 15.96 -12.11 15.11
N LEU A 554 15.50 -10.90 15.49
CA LEU A 554 14.29 -10.73 16.28
C LEU A 554 13.06 -11.31 15.55
N VAL A 555 12.91 -11.02 14.26
CA VAL A 555 11.80 -11.53 13.45
C VAL A 555 11.85 -13.06 13.36
N GLN A 556 13.01 -13.65 13.00
CA GLN A 556 13.16 -15.11 12.90
C GLN A 556 12.87 -15.80 14.24
N TRP A 557 13.46 -15.30 15.33
CA TRP A 557 13.27 -15.87 16.66
C TRP A 557 11.81 -15.80 17.11
N ARG A 558 11.16 -14.65 16.90
CA ARG A 558 9.79 -14.43 17.37
C ARG A 558 8.77 -15.26 16.60
N LEU A 559 8.97 -15.42 15.28
CA LEU A 559 8.11 -16.21 14.42
C LEU A 559 8.44 -17.71 14.47
N LYS A 560 9.47 -18.12 15.22
CA LYS A 560 10.00 -19.49 15.26
C LYS A 560 10.30 -20.01 13.86
N GLY A 561 10.95 -19.17 13.05
CA GLY A 561 11.31 -19.49 11.68
C GLY A 561 12.29 -20.68 11.61
N GLU A 562 12.18 -21.43 10.52
CA GLU A 562 13.12 -22.49 10.16
C GLU A 562 14.53 -21.92 9.86
N PRO A 563 15.57 -22.77 9.75
CA PRO A 563 16.88 -22.36 9.27
C PRO A 563 16.85 -21.71 7.88
N LEU A 564 17.47 -20.53 7.75
CA LEU A 564 17.53 -19.71 6.53
C LEU A 564 18.98 -19.64 6.02
N PHE A 565 19.38 -20.61 5.22
CA PHE A 565 20.78 -20.77 4.79
C PHE A 565 21.24 -19.69 3.80
N GLY A 566 20.39 -19.33 2.84
CA GLY A 566 20.66 -18.27 1.87
C GLY A 566 20.73 -16.91 2.55
N LEU A 567 19.76 -16.58 3.40
CA LEU A 567 19.68 -15.30 4.09
C LEU A 567 20.82 -15.11 5.10
N THR A 568 21.16 -16.14 5.89
CA THR A 568 22.30 -16.04 6.82
C THR A 568 23.63 -15.87 6.08
N SER A 569 23.81 -16.51 4.93
CA SER A 569 24.97 -16.30 4.06
C SER A 569 25.02 -14.86 3.54
N TRP A 570 23.89 -14.36 3.05
CA TRP A 570 23.75 -13.00 2.55
C TRP A 570 24.05 -11.95 3.63
N VAL A 571 23.42 -12.07 4.80
CA VAL A 571 23.67 -11.19 5.94
C VAL A 571 25.14 -11.30 6.40
N GLY A 572 25.69 -12.51 6.48
CA GLY A 572 27.08 -12.76 6.87
C GLY A 572 28.10 -12.02 6.02
N ALA A 573 27.85 -11.87 4.71
CA ALA A 573 28.70 -11.12 3.79
C ALA A 573 28.84 -9.63 4.16
N HIS A 574 27.89 -9.07 4.92
CA HIS A 574 27.90 -7.68 5.38
C HIS A 574 28.50 -7.48 6.77
N LEU A 575 28.89 -8.52 7.51
CA LEU A 575 29.29 -8.39 8.91
C LEU A 575 30.77 -8.04 9.11
N ALA A 576 31.59 -8.03 8.05
CA ALA A 576 33.01 -7.69 8.16
C ALA A 576 33.29 -6.34 8.86
N PRO A 577 32.58 -5.22 8.55
CA PRO A 577 32.75 -3.96 9.28
C PRO A 577 32.48 -4.10 10.79
N VAL A 578 31.50 -4.92 11.19
CA VAL A 578 31.19 -5.17 12.60
C VAL A 578 32.35 -5.88 13.28
N ILE A 579 32.93 -6.89 12.64
CA ILE A 579 34.10 -7.61 13.18
C ILE A 579 35.30 -6.68 13.37
N THR A 580 35.52 -5.73 12.44
CA THR A 580 36.65 -4.80 12.53
C THR A 580 36.61 -3.85 13.74
N THR A 581 35.46 -3.75 14.42
CA THR A 581 35.31 -2.92 15.62
C THR A 581 35.93 -3.54 16.88
N TYR A 582 36.18 -4.85 16.93
CA TYR A 582 36.97 -5.46 18.01
C TYR A 582 38.40 -4.96 17.96
N HIS A 583 39.09 -4.70 19.06
CA HIS A 583 40.48 -4.24 19.08
C HIS A 583 41.48 -5.37 18.77
N SER A 584 41.24 -6.58 19.28
CA SER A 584 42.14 -7.72 19.17
C SER A 584 42.13 -8.37 17.78
N ARG A 585 43.29 -8.40 17.13
CA ARG A 585 43.47 -9.07 15.82
C ARG A 585 43.22 -10.58 15.90
N SER A 586 43.62 -11.23 16.99
CA SER A 586 43.40 -12.67 17.16
C SER A 586 41.91 -12.99 17.31
N LEU A 587 41.17 -12.17 18.06
CA LEU A 587 39.73 -12.32 18.23
C LEU A 587 38.97 -12.10 16.91
N ARG A 588 39.34 -11.08 16.13
CA ARG A 588 38.79 -10.87 14.78
C ARG A 588 38.98 -12.11 13.90
N THR A 589 40.20 -12.65 13.86
CA THR A 589 40.54 -13.84 13.07
C THR A 589 39.77 -15.08 13.54
N GLU A 590 39.55 -15.22 14.85
CA GLU A 590 38.75 -16.28 15.42
C GLU A 590 37.28 -16.19 14.99
N ILE A 591 36.67 -15.00 15.12
CA ILE A 591 35.28 -14.75 14.69
C ILE A 591 35.12 -15.02 13.18
N GLU A 592 36.04 -14.52 12.35
CA GLU A 592 36.05 -14.77 10.90
C GLU A 592 36.15 -16.27 10.57
N ARG A 593 36.92 -17.04 11.33
CA ARG A 593 37.04 -18.49 11.16
C ARG A 593 35.78 -19.25 11.59
N GLU A 594 35.09 -18.78 12.63
CA GLU A 594 33.85 -19.40 13.13
C GLU A 594 32.63 -19.05 12.27
N MET A 595 32.63 -17.89 11.60
CA MET A 595 31.53 -17.37 10.79
C MET A 595 30.88 -18.41 9.85
N PRO A 596 31.63 -19.17 9.02
CA PRO A 596 31.01 -20.11 8.09
C PRO A 596 30.27 -21.26 8.79
N ARG A 597 30.61 -21.58 10.04
CA ARG A 597 29.89 -22.58 10.83
C ARG A 597 28.49 -22.09 11.18
N TYR A 598 28.37 -20.84 11.63
CA TYR A 598 27.09 -20.23 12.02
C TYR A 598 26.21 -19.93 10.80
N VAL A 599 26.79 -19.47 9.70
CA VAL A 599 26.07 -19.33 8.42
C VAL A 599 25.43 -20.65 8.00
N ARG A 600 26.14 -21.78 8.10
CA ARG A 600 25.58 -23.11 7.77
C ARG A 600 24.49 -23.59 8.73
N GLN A 601 24.30 -22.96 9.88
CA GLN A 601 23.20 -23.30 10.80
C GLN A 601 21.89 -22.66 10.38
N GLY A 602 21.91 -21.56 9.60
CA GLY A 602 20.69 -20.88 9.16
C GLY A 602 19.98 -20.06 10.25
N MET A 603 20.60 -19.87 11.42
CA MET A 603 20.00 -19.13 12.54
C MET A 603 20.66 -17.75 12.70
N LEU A 604 19.90 -16.69 12.44
CA LEU A 604 20.36 -15.29 12.55
C LEU A 604 20.64 -14.88 14.00
N ALA A 605 19.91 -15.43 14.97
CA ALA A 605 20.15 -15.20 16.39
C ALA A 605 21.54 -15.73 16.82
N ASP A 606 21.90 -16.94 16.38
CA ASP A 606 23.22 -17.52 16.67
C ASP A 606 24.35 -16.70 16.00
N LEU A 607 24.08 -16.16 14.81
CA LEU A 607 24.98 -15.25 14.10
C LEU A 607 25.14 -13.90 14.84
N TYR A 608 24.05 -13.36 15.41
CA TYR A 608 24.08 -12.17 16.25
C TYR A 608 24.91 -12.41 17.51
N ASP A 609 24.68 -13.52 18.22
CA ASP A 609 25.39 -13.88 19.44
C ASP A 609 26.90 -14.12 19.22
N LEU A 610 27.30 -14.57 18.03
CA LEU A 610 28.71 -14.68 17.64
C LEU A 610 29.37 -13.30 17.55
N ILE A 611 28.67 -12.34 16.95
CA ILE A 611 29.23 -11.05 16.49
C ILE A 611 29.11 -9.95 17.54
N ASP A 612 28.09 -10.00 18.38
CA ASP A 612 27.84 -8.98 19.41
C ASP A 612 27.69 -9.60 20.81
N ASN A 613 28.66 -10.44 21.16
CA ASN A 613 28.73 -11.00 22.50
C ASN A 613 29.26 -9.98 23.52
N ALA A 614 28.40 -9.55 24.45
CA ALA A 614 28.74 -8.54 25.47
C ALA A 614 29.97 -8.89 26.32
N GLU A 615 30.18 -10.17 26.65
CA GLU A 615 31.33 -10.59 27.44
C GLU A 615 32.62 -10.56 26.62
N ARG A 616 32.60 -11.06 25.37
CA ARG A 616 33.76 -10.96 24.46
C ARG A 616 34.13 -9.50 24.20
N ARG A 617 33.14 -8.62 24.01
CA ARG A 617 33.33 -7.17 23.85
C ARG A 617 34.03 -6.54 25.06
N ARG A 618 33.57 -6.88 26.27
CA ARG A 618 34.17 -6.40 27.52
C ARG A 618 35.61 -6.88 27.70
N GLN A 619 35.88 -8.15 27.40
CA GLN A 619 37.22 -8.73 27.49
C GLN A 619 38.19 -8.10 26.49
N ASP A 620 37.71 -7.86 25.27
CA ASP A 620 38.49 -7.19 24.22
C ASP A 620 38.85 -5.75 24.60
N GLU A 621 37.89 -4.97 25.12
CA GLU A 621 38.14 -3.61 25.62
C GLU A 621 39.15 -3.62 26.77
N PHE A 622 38.97 -4.52 27.75
CA PHE A 622 39.91 -4.63 28.87
C PHE A 622 41.33 -5.00 28.39
N GLY A 623 41.44 -5.97 27.49
CA GLY A 623 42.71 -6.38 26.90
C GLY A 623 43.37 -5.26 26.10
N TYR A 624 42.59 -4.45 25.40
CA TYR A 624 43.08 -3.27 24.69
C TYR A 624 43.65 -2.22 25.65
N GLN A 625 42.94 -1.92 26.74
CA GLN A 625 43.43 -0.98 27.76
C GLN A 625 44.73 -1.49 28.41
N GLN A 626 44.82 -2.79 28.71
CA GLN A 626 46.07 -3.39 29.20
C GLN A 626 47.22 -3.28 28.20
N ALA A 627 46.95 -3.53 26.92
CA ALA A 627 47.96 -3.41 25.86
C ALA A 627 48.45 -1.97 25.69
N ARG A 628 47.57 -0.98 25.82
CA ARG A 628 47.94 0.44 25.79
C ARG A 628 48.85 0.83 26.95
N LEU A 629 48.50 0.41 28.17
CA LEU A 629 49.33 0.67 29.35
C LEU A 629 50.72 0.02 29.23
N ALA A 630 50.77 -1.22 28.72
CA ALA A 630 52.04 -1.91 28.47
C ALA A 630 52.88 -1.21 27.40
N PHE A 631 52.24 -0.70 26.33
CA PHE A 631 52.91 0.07 25.29
C PHE A 631 53.47 1.39 25.81
N GLU A 632 52.68 2.16 26.58
CA GLU A 632 53.13 3.41 27.20
C GLU A 632 54.29 3.18 28.18
N ALA A 633 54.24 2.10 28.97
CA ALA A 633 55.35 1.72 29.83
C ALA A 633 56.63 1.37 29.03
N ALA A 634 56.48 0.64 27.92
CA ALA A 634 57.61 0.30 27.04
C ALA A 634 58.20 1.54 26.34
N GLU A 635 57.37 2.49 25.87
CA GLU A 635 57.85 3.76 25.31
C GLU A 635 58.59 4.60 26.35
N ALA A 636 58.09 4.65 27.59
CA ALA A 636 58.77 5.34 28.68
C ALA A 636 60.13 4.70 28.99
N GLU A 637 60.23 3.37 28.95
CA GLU A 637 61.49 2.63 29.10
C GLU A 637 62.47 2.94 27.96
N ILE A 638 62.02 2.89 26.70
CA ILE A 638 62.83 3.22 25.52
C ILE A 638 63.35 4.66 25.62
N THR A 639 62.48 5.62 25.91
CA THR A 639 62.86 7.04 26.08
C THR A 639 63.86 7.20 27.23
N GLY A 640 63.66 6.45 28.32
CA GLY A 640 64.60 6.40 29.44
C GLY A 640 65.98 5.90 29.02
N ILE A 641 66.06 4.81 28.25
CA ILE A 641 67.30 4.25 27.72
C ILE A 641 67.99 5.24 26.77
N GLU A 642 67.26 5.84 25.83
CA GLU A 642 67.80 6.82 24.87
C GLU A 642 68.30 8.11 25.55
N ALA A 643 67.57 8.62 26.56
CA ALA A 643 68.03 9.76 27.35
C ALA A 643 69.26 9.43 28.23
N SER A 644 69.43 8.14 28.55
CA SER A 644 70.57 7.64 29.33
C SER A 644 71.85 7.51 28.51
N ASP A 645 71.86 7.67 27.18
CA ASP A 645 73.08 7.48 26.38
C ASP A 645 74.22 8.47 26.73
N ALA A 646 73.93 9.61 27.36
CA ALA A 646 74.96 10.53 27.85
C ALA A 646 75.55 10.16 29.23
N SER A 647 74.86 9.35 30.04
CA SER A 647 75.25 9.01 31.44
C SER A 647 75.45 7.50 31.68
N GLY A 648 74.85 6.65 30.86
CA GLY A 648 74.93 5.19 30.88
C GLY A 648 76.28 4.65 30.39
N PHE A 649 76.96 5.37 29.50
CA PHE A 649 78.33 5.02 29.06
C PHE A 649 79.34 5.06 30.22
N ASP A 650 79.23 6.01 31.15
CA ASP A 650 80.15 6.12 32.28
C ASP A 650 79.87 5.08 33.38
N SER A 651 78.60 4.79 33.66
CA SER A 651 78.20 3.70 34.58
C SER A 651 78.56 2.32 34.02
N GLY A 652 78.33 2.08 32.72
CA GLY A 652 78.72 0.83 32.06
C GLY A 652 80.25 0.63 32.06
N ARG A 653 81.00 1.71 31.85
CA ARG A 653 82.47 1.69 31.89
C ARG A 653 83.03 1.44 33.29
N THR A 654 82.44 2.04 34.33
CA THR A 654 82.87 1.80 35.73
C THR A 654 82.55 0.38 36.19
N ILE A 655 81.37 -0.17 35.86
CA ILE A 655 81.03 -1.57 36.15
C ILE A 655 81.97 -2.53 35.39
N GLY A 656 82.23 -2.27 34.10
CA GLY A 656 83.17 -3.06 33.30
C GLY A 656 84.61 -3.02 33.84
N GLN A 657 85.06 -1.86 34.34
CA GLN A 657 86.35 -1.70 35.00
C GLN A 657 86.42 -2.45 36.33
N GLN A 658 85.37 -2.41 37.15
CA GLN A 658 85.31 -3.15 38.43
C GLN A 658 85.33 -4.66 38.22
N VAL A 659 84.56 -5.17 37.26
CA VAL A 659 84.55 -6.60 36.91
C VAL A 659 85.90 -7.05 36.36
N SER A 660 86.52 -6.25 35.48
CA SER A 660 87.85 -6.55 34.93
C SER A 660 88.94 -6.53 36.01
N ALA A 661 88.88 -5.59 36.96
CA ALA A 661 89.81 -5.53 38.09
C ALA A 661 89.67 -6.73 39.02
N ALA A 662 88.44 -7.16 39.32
CA ALA A 662 88.18 -8.35 40.13
C ALA A 662 88.70 -9.63 39.45
N LEU A 663 88.47 -9.78 38.14
CA LEU A 663 88.99 -10.92 37.37
C LEU A 663 90.53 -10.92 37.34
N SER A 664 91.14 -9.74 37.16
CA SER A 664 92.60 -9.59 37.13
C SER A 664 93.23 -9.93 38.48
N MET A 665 92.61 -9.53 39.59
CA MET A 665 93.06 -9.93 40.93
C MET A 665 92.96 -11.43 41.13
N LEU A 666 91.86 -12.06 40.70
CA LEU A 666 91.70 -13.52 40.80
C LEU A 666 92.78 -14.25 40.01
N ILE A 667 93.07 -13.83 38.78
CA ILE A 667 94.13 -14.41 37.95
C ILE A 667 95.51 -14.20 38.60
N ALA A 668 95.80 -13.00 39.09
CA ALA A 668 97.06 -12.69 39.76
C ALA A 668 97.25 -13.51 41.05
N PHE A 669 96.19 -13.69 41.84
CA PHE A 669 96.21 -14.50 43.07
C PHE A 669 96.44 -15.98 42.75
N SER A 670 95.78 -16.47 41.69
CA SER A 670 95.96 -17.83 41.19
C SER A 670 97.40 -18.08 40.74
N ALA A 671 97.97 -17.15 39.96
CA ALA A 671 99.35 -17.22 39.48
C ALA A 671 100.38 -17.12 40.62
N ALA A 672 100.15 -16.24 41.61
CA ALA A 672 101.00 -16.12 42.78
C ALA A 672 100.97 -17.40 43.65
N MET A 673 99.78 -17.97 43.84
CA MET A 673 99.61 -19.24 44.55
C MET A 673 100.32 -20.39 43.82
N LEU A 674 100.23 -20.43 42.49
CA LEU A 674 100.92 -21.43 41.66
C LEU A 674 102.44 -21.28 41.72
N MET A 675 102.97 -20.05 41.71
CA MET A 675 104.41 -19.79 41.89
C MET A 675 104.91 -20.17 43.29
N ILE A 676 104.12 -19.94 44.34
CA ILE A 676 104.47 -20.37 45.70
C ILE A 676 104.49 -21.90 45.79
N LEU A 677 103.50 -22.57 45.20
CA LEU A 677 103.46 -24.04 45.12
C LEU A 677 104.65 -24.62 44.35
N MET A 678 105.04 -24.01 43.23
CA MET A 678 106.22 -24.41 42.45
C MET A 678 107.55 -24.15 43.18
N ARG A 679 107.58 -23.31 44.21
CA ARG A 679 108.77 -23.05 45.05
C ARG A 679 108.89 -24.00 46.25
N MET A 680 107.82 -24.74 46.55
CA MET A 680 107.74 -25.71 47.66
C MET A 680 107.92 -27.17 47.19
N ILE A 681 107.99 -27.40 45.88
CA ILE A 681 108.42 -28.64 45.23
C ILE A 681 109.88 -28.47 44.82
#